data_AF-A0A285NBL6-F1
#
_entry.id   AF-A0A285NBL6-F1
#
_cell.length_a   1.000
_cell.length_b   1.000
_cell.length_c   1.000
_cell.angle_alpha   90.00
_cell.angle_beta   90.00
_cell.angle_gamma   90.00
#
_symmetry.space_group_name_H-M   'P 1'
#
loop_
_entity.id
_entity.type
_entity.pdbx_description
1 polymer ?
#
loop_
_entity_poly.entity_id
_entity_poly.type
_entity_poly.pdbx_seq_one_letter_code
_entity_poly.pdbx_strand_id
1 'polypeptide(L)'
;MGEKTKKIVIVESPKKAREIQKFLGKDFSVKATVGHFKDLPEKEMGVDLKSFKPKFVIKSPNHKKMLSQIKKLAENAEVYIATDPDREGYAIGYFMYDELKKKAKEIKRAEFHEITPKHIKEVIKKAPKFEETNFGLFDAFLGRRVGDRIVGYILSPIASKEIGGRFSVGRVQSPAVRLVVEREREIQSFKPTPYYVLSATLKKDNIEFLSFYEKQRIEDQELAQKIYNDIKDETTATVIDIQKKQVKQSPKPPFTTSVLQQTANSQLRFSPEKTMMLAQDLFENGLITYHRTDSVRISDEAIKKIRDFIKKEFGNDYLPPRAKKYKSKNTQADAHEAIRITNFVSLEEQKKLLQEKGLSEDHFKLLKLIYQRTIASQMKEAVYERTTAFFDIKGYRFKTTGSVLVFDGYKKVYNIEDKEETQKIPPLKKGETVQKVDQKLEEKWTKPPPRYTEGSLVKKLEELGIGRPSTYATIMKTIKDRGYVVKEGNALKPTEAAYELIDYLDKKYNWVVDYDFTKRMEEFLDYVEQKKKNWKEFVKQLYEKTQSSTKSVISKKMLDYALDLAKKHGKDISDIIDNPEKLKQFIDQHKETKPTDKQIAYARSLSEKTGLELPEDVLQDKEKIKKWINKAKKEAMKNYQLSEKQKAVLIKNGKEELISQPEKALKWLNSYFRKRRKK
;
A
#
# COMPACT_ATOMS: atom_id res chain seq x y z
N MET A 1 -51.66 -23.88 -7.02
CA MET A 1 -50.82 -22.80 -6.43
C MET A 1 -49.49 -22.80 -7.16
N GLY A 2 -49.20 -21.79 -7.99
CA GLY A 2 -47.95 -21.76 -8.76
C GLY A 2 -46.73 -21.69 -7.84
N GLU A 3 -45.70 -22.51 -8.11
CA GLU A 3 -44.42 -22.44 -7.39
C GLU A 3 -43.88 -21.01 -7.46
N LYS A 4 -43.88 -20.29 -6.33
CA LYS A 4 -43.22 -18.98 -6.24
C LYS A 4 -41.76 -19.17 -6.65
N THR A 5 -41.35 -18.48 -7.72
CA THR A 5 -39.95 -18.48 -8.18
C THR A 5 -39.05 -18.03 -7.03
N LYS A 6 -38.12 -18.90 -6.61
CA LYS A 6 -37.19 -18.60 -5.51
C LYS A 6 -36.27 -17.45 -5.93
N LYS A 7 -36.11 -16.45 -5.06
CA LYS A 7 -35.17 -15.35 -5.26
C LYS A 7 -34.00 -15.48 -4.30
N ILE A 8 -32.78 -15.40 -4.83
CA ILE A 8 -31.54 -15.49 -4.05
C ILE A 8 -30.69 -14.25 -4.29
N VAL A 9 -30.14 -13.67 -3.22
CA VAL A 9 -29.16 -12.58 -3.29
C VAL A 9 -27.83 -13.10 -2.79
N ILE A 10 -26.74 -12.85 -3.51
CA ILE A 10 -25.39 -13.32 -3.17
C ILE A 10 -24.47 -12.12 -2.96
N VAL A 11 -23.86 -12.00 -1.78
CA VAL A 11 -22.93 -10.91 -1.41
C VAL A 11 -21.58 -11.47 -0.94
N GLU A 12 -20.57 -10.63 -0.66
CA GLU A 12 -19.27 -11.16 -0.22
C GLU A 12 -19.24 -11.61 1.24
N SER A 13 -19.86 -10.84 2.14
CA SER A 13 -19.65 -11.01 3.57
C SER A 13 -20.91 -11.48 4.31
N PRO A 14 -20.75 -12.32 5.36
CA PRO A 14 -21.88 -12.75 6.18
C PRO A 14 -22.59 -11.62 6.94
N LYS A 15 -21.87 -10.55 7.30
CA LYS A 15 -22.44 -9.37 7.95
C LYS A 15 -23.39 -8.64 6.99
N LYS A 16 -22.92 -8.30 5.80
CA LYS A 16 -23.72 -7.69 4.71
C LYS A 16 -24.94 -8.56 4.37
N ALA A 17 -24.77 -9.88 4.32
CA ALA A 17 -25.88 -10.81 4.05
C ALA A 17 -26.99 -10.73 5.11
N ARG A 18 -26.62 -10.68 6.40
CA ARG A 18 -27.58 -10.55 7.51
C ARG A 18 -28.34 -9.22 7.45
N GLU A 19 -27.65 -8.13 7.16
CA GLU A 19 -28.29 -6.81 7.13
C GLU A 19 -29.25 -6.67 5.95
N ILE A 20 -28.85 -7.11 4.75
CA ILE A 20 -29.72 -7.12 3.56
C ILE A 20 -30.92 -8.05 3.75
N GLN A 21 -30.74 -9.22 4.40
CA GLN A 21 -31.82 -10.15 4.70
C GLN A 21 -32.94 -9.50 5.53
N LYS A 22 -32.61 -8.62 6.48
CA LYS A 22 -33.60 -7.88 7.28
C LYS A 22 -34.47 -6.96 6.40
N PHE A 23 -33.90 -6.36 5.36
CA PHE A 23 -34.60 -5.41 4.50
C PHE A 23 -35.45 -6.07 3.40
N LEU A 24 -35.04 -7.25 2.94
CA LEU A 24 -35.73 -7.99 1.88
C LEU A 24 -36.79 -8.97 2.40
N GLY A 25 -36.73 -9.34 3.68
CA GLY A 25 -37.73 -10.23 4.29
C GLY A 25 -37.65 -11.67 3.76
N LYS A 26 -38.75 -12.42 3.91
CA LYS A 26 -38.80 -13.86 3.63
C LYS A 26 -38.86 -14.21 2.13
N ASP A 27 -39.13 -13.23 1.27
CA ASP A 27 -39.23 -13.44 -0.18
C ASP A 27 -37.87 -13.68 -0.85
N PHE A 28 -36.76 -13.37 -0.15
CA PHE A 28 -35.40 -13.55 -0.64
C PHE A 28 -34.59 -14.43 0.31
N SER A 29 -33.74 -15.30 -0.25
CA SER A 29 -32.67 -15.97 0.48
C SER A 29 -31.36 -15.24 0.24
N VAL A 30 -30.76 -14.62 1.27
CA VAL A 30 -29.48 -13.91 1.12
C VAL A 30 -28.32 -14.81 1.58
N LYS A 31 -27.30 -14.99 0.73
CA LYS A 31 -26.11 -15.83 0.97
C LYS A 31 -24.83 -15.05 0.76
N ALA A 32 -23.74 -15.51 1.40
CA ALA A 32 -22.43 -14.88 1.32
C ALA A 32 -21.39 -15.83 0.71
N THR A 33 -20.48 -15.29 -0.11
CA THR A 33 -19.34 -16.04 -0.67
C THR A 33 -18.17 -16.19 0.30
N VAL A 34 -18.18 -15.41 1.39
CA VAL A 34 -17.07 -15.31 2.35
C VAL A 34 -15.79 -14.84 1.64
N GLY A 35 -15.93 -13.70 0.95
CA GLY A 35 -14.89 -13.09 0.11
C GLY A 35 -14.62 -13.87 -1.18
N HIS A 36 -13.39 -13.75 -1.70
CA HIS A 36 -12.92 -14.57 -2.82
C HIS A 36 -12.96 -16.05 -2.45
N PHE A 37 -13.68 -16.84 -3.24
CA PHE A 37 -13.76 -18.29 -3.09
C PHE A 37 -12.93 -19.05 -4.13
N LYS A 38 -12.49 -18.36 -5.20
CA LYS A 38 -11.53 -18.84 -6.20
C LYS A 38 -10.31 -17.91 -6.24
N ASP A 39 -9.13 -18.50 -6.45
CA ASP A 39 -7.88 -17.77 -6.69
C ASP A 39 -6.91 -18.64 -7.50
N LEU A 40 -5.82 -18.06 -7.98
CA LEU A 40 -4.69 -18.79 -8.54
C LEU A 40 -4.06 -19.70 -7.47
N PRO A 41 -3.59 -20.91 -7.81
CA PRO A 41 -2.88 -21.81 -6.91
C PRO A 41 -1.75 -21.11 -6.15
N GLU A 42 -1.57 -21.46 -4.88
CA GLU A 42 -0.57 -20.82 -4.02
C GLU A 42 0.87 -21.25 -4.35
N LYS A 43 1.05 -22.52 -4.73
CA LYS A 43 2.37 -23.19 -4.84
C LYS A 43 2.87 -23.38 -6.28
N GLU A 44 2.08 -22.99 -7.28
CA GLU A 44 2.45 -23.10 -8.69
C GLU A 44 2.08 -21.81 -9.43
N MET A 45 2.67 -21.61 -10.62
CA MET A 45 2.43 -20.41 -11.43
C MET A 45 0.94 -20.18 -11.69
N GLY A 46 0.18 -21.25 -11.95
CA GLY A 46 -1.27 -21.17 -12.18
C GLY A 46 -1.68 -20.39 -13.42
N VAL A 47 -0.73 -20.06 -14.29
CA VAL A 47 -0.92 -19.29 -15.53
C VAL A 47 -0.11 -19.98 -16.62
N ASP A 48 -0.77 -20.29 -17.74
CA ASP A 48 -0.07 -20.70 -18.96
C ASP A 48 0.64 -19.49 -19.57
N LEU A 49 1.97 -19.50 -19.62
CA LEU A 49 2.77 -18.37 -20.10
C LEU A 49 2.69 -18.12 -21.61
N LYS A 50 2.14 -19.06 -22.40
CA LYS A 50 1.92 -18.86 -23.84
C LYS A 50 0.60 -18.17 -24.12
N SER A 51 -0.47 -18.64 -23.47
CA SER A 51 -1.84 -18.15 -23.70
C SER A 51 -2.31 -17.10 -22.70
N PHE A 52 -1.53 -16.91 -21.62
CA PHE A 52 -1.86 -16.18 -20.39
C PHE A 52 -3.11 -16.68 -19.67
N LYS A 53 -3.60 -17.88 -20.01
CA LYS A 53 -4.83 -18.42 -19.42
C LYS A 53 -4.59 -18.80 -17.95
N PRO A 54 -5.32 -18.22 -16.99
CA PRO A 54 -5.23 -18.58 -15.60
C PRO A 54 -6.00 -19.86 -15.30
N LYS A 55 -5.48 -20.66 -14.35
CA LYS A 55 -6.18 -21.79 -13.74
C LYS A 55 -6.58 -21.40 -12.33
N PHE A 56 -7.86 -21.08 -12.14
CA PHE A 56 -8.39 -20.78 -10.81
C PHE A 56 -8.78 -22.06 -10.06
N VAL A 57 -8.50 -22.09 -8.76
CA VAL A 57 -8.86 -23.17 -7.83
C VAL A 57 -9.69 -22.63 -6.68
N ILE A 58 -10.54 -23.48 -6.09
CA ILE A 58 -11.30 -23.13 -4.89
C ILE A 58 -10.33 -23.03 -3.71
N LYS A 59 -10.37 -21.91 -2.97
CA LYS A 59 -9.38 -21.59 -1.92
C LYS A 59 -9.39 -22.54 -0.73
N SER A 60 -10.56 -23.07 -0.36
CA SER A 60 -10.67 -23.92 0.82
C SER A 60 -11.82 -24.93 0.74
N PRO A 61 -11.79 -26.00 1.56
CA PRO A 61 -12.93 -26.91 1.71
C PRO A 61 -14.22 -26.21 2.14
N ASN A 62 -14.13 -25.16 2.97
CA ASN A 62 -15.29 -24.38 3.40
C ASN A 62 -15.92 -23.61 2.24
N HIS A 63 -15.10 -23.04 1.35
CA HIS A 63 -15.58 -22.42 0.12
C HIS A 63 -16.25 -23.43 -0.81
N LYS A 64 -15.76 -24.67 -0.88
CA LYS A 64 -16.40 -25.74 -1.65
C LYS A 64 -17.79 -26.11 -1.10
N LYS A 65 -17.92 -26.21 0.24
CA LYS A 65 -19.21 -26.45 0.90
C LYS A 65 -20.20 -25.30 0.64
N MET A 66 -19.76 -24.06 0.82
CA MET A 66 -20.54 -22.86 0.53
C MET A 66 -21.03 -22.83 -0.92
N LEU A 67 -20.15 -23.08 -1.89
CA LEU A 67 -20.51 -23.10 -3.31
C LEU A 67 -21.57 -24.18 -3.62
N SER A 68 -21.44 -25.37 -3.03
CA SER A 68 -22.43 -26.46 -3.18
C SER A 68 -23.82 -26.03 -2.67
N GLN A 69 -23.88 -25.40 -1.50
CA GLN A 69 -25.13 -24.90 -0.92
C GLN A 69 -25.77 -23.81 -1.80
N ILE A 70 -24.97 -22.86 -2.29
CA ILE A 70 -25.46 -21.80 -3.17
C ILE A 70 -25.98 -22.38 -4.48
N LYS A 71 -25.26 -23.32 -5.11
CA LYS A 71 -25.69 -24.00 -6.34
C LYS A 71 -27.04 -24.69 -6.19
N LYS A 72 -27.30 -25.35 -5.06
CA LYS A 72 -28.57 -26.00 -4.77
C LYS A 72 -29.72 -24.99 -4.64
N LEU A 73 -29.46 -23.83 -4.01
CA LEU A 73 -30.48 -22.79 -3.85
C LEU A 73 -30.75 -22.00 -5.13
N ALA A 74 -29.75 -21.90 -6.00
CA ALA A 74 -29.85 -21.18 -7.27
C ALA A 74 -30.59 -21.95 -8.36
N GLU A 75 -30.87 -23.24 -8.17
CA GLU A 75 -31.54 -24.09 -9.16
C GLU A 75 -32.94 -23.56 -9.50
N ASN A 76 -33.14 -23.20 -10.78
CA ASN A 76 -34.35 -22.54 -11.30
C ASN A 76 -34.77 -21.25 -10.56
N ALA A 77 -33.83 -20.63 -9.84
CA ALA A 77 -34.06 -19.40 -9.08
C ALA A 77 -33.72 -18.14 -9.90
N GLU A 78 -34.28 -17.00 -9.50
CA GLU A 78 -33.82 -15.68 -9.89
C GLU A 78 -32.68 -15.25 -8.95
N VAL A 79 -31.46 -15.10 -9.50
CA VAL A 79 -30.24 -14.83 -8.75
C VAL A 79 -29.84 -13.36 -8.90
N TYR A 80 -29.59 -12.68 -7.79
CA TYR A 80 -29.03 -11.33 -7.75
C TYR A 80 -27.63 -11.37 -7.16
N ILE A 81 -26.61 -11.16 -7.99
CA ILE A 81 -25.23 -11.05 -7.56
C ILE A 81 -24.99 -9.60 -7.10
N ALA A 82 -24.81 -9.44 -5.80
CA ALA A 82 -24.76 -8.18 -5.08
C ALA A 82 -23.41 -7.94 -4.36
N THR A 83 -22.32 -8.37 -5.02
CA THR A 83 -20.96 -8.01 -4.64
C THR A 83 -20.71 -6.51 -4.82
N ASP A 84 -19.62 -6.01 -4.28
CA ASP A 84 -19.23 -4.62 -4.18
C ASP A 84 -18.94 -4.04 -5.58
N PRO A 85 -19.15 -2.72 -5.77
CA PRO A 85 -18.97 -2.04 -7.05
C PRO A 85 -17.50 -1.67 -7.29
N ASP A 86 -16.59 -2.64 -7.15
CA ASP A 86 -15.17 -2.51 -7.54
C ASP A 86 -14.71 -3.72 -8.38
N ARG A 87 -13.50 -3.68 -8.93
CA ARG A 87 -12.94 -4.77 -9.76
C ARG A 87 -12.89 -6.11 -9.02
N GLU A 88 -12.57 -6.10 -7.74
CA GLU A 88 -12.46 -7.32 -6.92
C GLU A 88 -13.84 -7.92 -6.65
N GLY A 89 -14.80 -7.09 -6.23
CA GLY A 89 -16.20 -7.45 -6.04
C GLY A 89 -16.83 -7.95 -7.34
N TYR A 90 -16.56 -7.31 -8.48
CA TYR A 90 -17.01 -7.78 -9.78
C TYR A 90 -16.40 -9.16 -10.12
N ALA A 91 -15.13 -9.40 -9.81
CA ALA A 91 -14.50 -10.70 -10.04
C ALA A 91 -15.10 -11.82 -9.18
N ILE A 92 -15.39 -11.57 -7.89
CA ILE A 92 -16.15 -12.50 -7.05
C ILE A 92 -17.51 -12.81 -7.69
N GLY A 93 -18.20 -11.76 -8.13
CA GLY A 93 -19.48 -11.86 -8.80
C GLY A 93 -19.41 -12.67 -10.10
N TYR A 94 -18.42 -12.41 -10.94
CA TYR A 94 -18.20 -13.15 -12.19
C TYR A 94 -17.93 -14.63 -11.93
N PHE A 95 -17.07 -14.96 -10.95
CA PHE A 95 -16.83 -16.36 -10.62
C PHE A 95 -18.09 -17.07 -10.15
N MET A 96 -18.98 -16.37 -9.46
CA MET A 96 -20.27 -16.93 -9.04
C MET A 96 -21.21 -17.07 -10.24
N TYR A 97 -21.32 -16.05 -11.08
CA TYR A 97 -22.07 -16.10 -12.34
C TYR A 97 -21.66 -17.30 -13.19
N ASP A 98 -20.35 -17.51 -13.39
CA ASP A 98 -19.82 -18.62 -14.19
C ASP A 98 -20.21 -20.00 -13.63
N GLU A 99 -20.28 -20.13 -12.30
CA GLU A 99 -20.70 -21.35 -11.61
C GLU A 99 -22.22 -21.61 -11.66
N LEU A 100 -23.02 -20.56 -11.87
CA LEU A 100 -24.48 -20.59 -11.77
C LEU A 100 -25.22 -20.46 -13.10
N LYS A 101 -24.59 -19.94 -14.17
CA LYS A 101 -25.23 -19.60 -15.45
C LYS A 101 -25.95 -20.76 -16.17
N LYS A 102 -25.59 -22.01 -15.84
CA LYS A 102 -26.26 -23.22 -16.37
C LYS A 102 -27.30 -23.83 -15.41
N LYS A 103 -27.55 -23.21 -14.26
CA LYS A 103 -28.41 -23.73 -13.18
C LYS A 103 -29.53 -22.76 -12.77
N ALA A 104 -29.23 -21.46 -12.82
CA ALA A 104 -30.20 -20.42 -12.50
C ALA A 104 -31.17 -20.19 -13.65
N LYS A 105 -32.40 -19.74 -13.32
CA LYS A 105 -33.37 -19.29 -14.31
C LYS A 105 -32.95 -17.96 -14.93
N GLU A 106 -32.47 -17.05 -14.10
CA GLU A 106 -31.97 -15.73 -14.49
C GLU A 106 -30.91 -15.26 -13.49
N ILE A 107 -29.86 -14.59 -13.97
CA ILE A 107 -28.84 -13.99 -13.11
C ILE A 107 -28.73 -12.50 -13.41
N LYS A 108 -28.91 -11.69 -12.38
CA LYS A 108 -28.84 -10.23 -12.41
C LYS A 108 -27.68 -9.74 -11.56
N ARG A 109 -27.22 -8.52 -11.84
CA ARG A 109 -26.18 -7.83 -11.06
C ARG A 109 -26.81 -6.64 -10.33
N ALA A 110 -26.63 -6.56 -9.02
CA ALA A 110 -27.13 -5.48 -8.18
C ALA A 110 -25.97 -4.77 -7.47
N GLU A 111 -25.80 -3.46 -7.68
CA GLU A 111 -24.69 -2.69 -7.11
C GLU A 111 -25.18 -1.77 -5.99
N PHE A 112 -24.76 -2.07 -4.76
CA PHE A 112 -25.13 -1.29 -3.59
C PHE A 112 -24.00 -0.31 -3.23
N HIS A 113 -24.24 0.98 -3.41
CA HIS A 113 -23.32 2.05 -2.98
C HIS A 113 -23.59 2.51 -1.54
N GLU A 114 -24.75 2.14 -0.98
CA GLU A 114 -25.11 2.26 0.42
C GLU A 114 -26.05 1.11 0.83
N ILE A 115 -26.04 0.74 2.10
CA ILE A 115 -26.84 -0.38 2.65
C ILE A 115 -28.04 0.20 3.40
N THR A 116 -29.01 0.74 2.64
CA THR A 116 -30.26 1.29 3.17
C THR A 116 -31.49 0.55 2.62
N PRO A 117 -32.61 0.45 3.36
CA PRO A 117 -33.80 -0.27 2.90
C PRO A 117 -34.34 0.22 1.56
N LYS A 118 -34.35 1.55 1.37
CA LYS A 118 -34.81 2.21 0.13
C LYS A 118 -33.88 1.86 -1.04
N HIS A 119 -32.58 2.10 -0.89
CA HIS A 119 -31.59 1.88 -1.94
C HIS A 119 -31.55 0.42 -2.40
N ILE A 120 -31.55 -0.54 -1.46
CA ILE A 120 -31.49 -1.97 -1.78
C ILE A 120 -32.70 -2.41 -2.61
N LYS A 121 -33.91 -2.01 -2.22
CA LYS A 121 -35.14 -2.37 -2.94
C LYS A 121 -35.16 -1.75 -4.35
N GLU A 122 -34.74 -0.50 -4.48
CA GLU A 122 -34.66 0.19 -5.76
C GLU A 122 -33.64 -0.45 -6.71
N VAL A 123 -32.44 -0.78 -6.21
CA VAL A 123 -31.39 -1.42 -7.01
C VAL A 123 -31.81 -2.82 -7.45
N ILE A 124 -32.40 -3.64 -6.57
CA ILE A 124 -32.88 -4.98 -6.94
C ILE A 124 -33.95 -4.88 -8.03
N LYS A 125 -34.89 -3.94 -7.93
CA LYS A 125 -35.94 -3.74 -8.92
C LYS A 125 -35.39 -3.38 -10.31
N LYS A 126 -34.29 -2.64 -10.36
CA LYS A 126 -33.66 -2.14 -11.60
C LYS A 126 -32.45 -2.96 -12.05
N ALA A 127 -32.16 -4.09 -11.39
CA ALA A 127 -30.95 -4.86 -11.64
C ALA A 127 -30.94 -5.42 -13.07
N PRO A 128 -29.93 -5.09 -13.91
CA PRO A 128 -29.80 -5.64 -15.25
C PRO A 128 -29.39 -7.11 -15.19
N LYS A 129 -29.54 -7.82 -16.31
CA LYS A 129 -28.95 -9.16 -16.45
C LYS A 129 -27.44 -9.07 -16.31
N PHE A 130 -26.83 -10.09 -15.72
CA PHE A 130 -25.40 -10.05 -15.45
C PHE A 130 -24.60 -9.84 -16.74
N GLU A 131 -25.01 -10.49 -17.84
CA GLU A 131 -24.40 -10.41 -19.17
C GLU A 131 -24.43 -9.01 -19.80
N GLU A 132 -25.36 -8.16 -19.39
CA GLU A 132 -25.52 -6.78 -19.87
C GLU A 132 -24.59 -5.81 -19.12
N THR A 133 -23.88 -6.28 -18.10
CA THR A 133 -22.99 -5.46 -17.27
C THR A 133 -21.55 -5.38 -17.81
N ASN A 134 -20.70 -4.59 -17.14
CA ASN A 134 -19.36 -4.32 -17.64
C ASN A 134 -18.35 -5.45 -17.35
N PHE A 135 -18.28 -6.45 -18.25
CA PHE A 135 -17.28 -7.53 -18.19
C PHE A 135 -15.82 -7.04 -18.25
N GLY A 136 -15.57 -5.80 -18.71
CA GLY A 136 -14.25 -5.19 -18.68
C GLY A 136 -13.67 -5.09 -17.26
N LEU A 137 -14.52 -4.99 -16.23
CA LEU A 137 -14.09 -5.03 -14.82
C LEU A 137 -13.41 -6.36 -14.48
N PHE A 138 -13.96 -7.48 -14.96
CA PHE A 138 -13.37 -8.81 -14.76
C PHE A 138 -12.07 -8.96 -15.56
N ASP A 139 -12.04 -8.47 -16.81
CA ASP A 139 -10.82 -8.49 -17.62
C ASP A 139 -9.70 -7.65 -16.99
N ALA A 140 -10.02 -6.48 -16.41
CA ALA A 140 -9.06 -5.65 -15.69
C ALA A 140 -8.56 -6.35 -14.42
N PHE A 141 -9.44 -7.05 -13.69
CA PHE A 141 -9.04 -7.92 -12.58
C PHE A 141 -8.10 -9.04 -13.05
N LEU A 142 -8.40 -9.72 -14.15
CA LEU A 142 -7.54 -10.77 -14.72
C LEU A 142 -6.17 -10.21 -15.11
N GLY A 143 -6.13 -9.10 -15.85
CA GLY A 143 -4.90 -8.42 -16.22
C GLY A 143 -4.03 -8.12 -15.01
N ARG A 144 -4.62 -7.52 -13.97
CA ARG A 144 -3.93 -7.23 -12.71
C ARG A 144 -3.42 -8.51 -12.03
N ARG A 145 -4.30 -9.49 -11.80
CA ARG A 145 -4.00 -10.70 -11.02
C ARG A 145 -2.94 -11.56 -11.70
N VAL A 146 -3.03 -11.72 -13.02
CA VAL A 146 -2.09 -12.48 -13.84
C VAL A 146 -0.77 -11.70 -13.99
N GLY A 147 -0.83 -10.40 -14.26
CA GLY A 147 0.36 -9.55 -14.37
C GLY A 147 1.19 -9.53 -13.08
N ASP A 148 0.54 -9.29 -11.94
CA ASP A 148 1.20 -9.30 -10.63
C ASP A 148 1.76 -10.70 -10.30
N ARG A 149 1.06 -11.78 -10.71
CA ARG A 149 1.57 -13.16 -10.59
C ARG A 149 2.84 -13.35 -11.40
N ILE A 150 2.87 -12.95 -12.68
CA ILE A 150 4.05 -13.08 -13.55
C ILE A 150 5.24 -12.35 -12.95
N VAL A 151 5.09 -11.06 -12.61
CA VAL A 151 6.18 -10.26 -12.05
C VAL A 151 6.71 -10.87 -10.76
N GLY A 152 5.80 -11.21 -9.83
CA GLY A 152 6.17 -11.76 -8.54
C GLY A 152 6.84 -13.13 -8.62
N TYR A 153 6.24 -14.10 -9.35
CA TYR A 153 6.75 -15.47 -9.41
C TYR A 153 8.06 -15.58 -10.22
N ILE A 154 8.29 -14.71 -11.21
CA ILE A 154 9.51 -14.73 -12.01
C ILE A 154 10.63 -13.97 -11.32
N LEU A 155 10.40 -12.72 -10.90
CA LEU A 155 11.48 -11.86 -10.43
C LEU A 155 11.88 -12.11 -8.97
N SER A 156 10.94 -12.51 -8.10
CA SER A 156 11.25 -12.72 -6.67
C SER A 156 12.30 -13.81 -6.42
N PRO A 157 12.21 -15.01 -7.06
CA PRO A 157 13.25 -16.03 -6.93
C PRO A 157 14.58 -15.61 -7.54
N ILE A 158 14.57 -14.85 -8.64
CA ILE A 158 15.79 -14.35 -9.29
C ILE A 158 16.50 -13.37 -8.36
N ALA A 159 15.80 -12.35 -7.87
CA ALA A 159 16.35 -11.39 -6.91
C ALA A 159 16.89 -12.12 -5.66
N SER A 160 16.09 -13.00 -5.07
CA SER A 160 16.50 -13.78 -3.88
C SER A 160 17.77 -14.60 -4.08
N LYS A 161 17.95 -15.18 -5.28
CA LYS A 161 19.13 -15.96 -5.63
C LYS A 161 20.36 -15.08 -5.85
N GLU A 162 20.20 -13.92 -6.46
CA GLU A 162 21.31 -13.07 -6.89
C GLU A 162 21.85 -12.16 -5.79
N ILE A 163 20.99 -11.53 -5.00
CA ILE A 163 21.43 -10.68 -3.87
C ILE A 163 21.49 -11.43 -2.54
N GLY A 164 21.00 -12.68 -2.49
CA GLY A 164 21.12 -13.55 -1.33
C GLY A 164 20.14 -13.19 -0.20
N GLY A 165 19.05 -13.94 -0.09
CA GLY A 165 18.06 -13.71 0.96
C GLY A 165 16.67 -14.19 0.54
N ARG A 166 15.63 -13.57 1.10
CA ARG A 166 14.24 -13.80 0.69
C ARG A 166 13.60 -12.48 0.32
N PHE A 167 13.54 -12.21 -0.97
CA PHE A 167 12.99 -10.99 -1.54
C PHE A 167 11.70 -11.27 -2.31
N SER A 168 10.79 -10.30 -2.27
CA SER A 168 9.50 -10.27 -2.96
C SER A 168 9.47 -9.03 -3.84
N VAL A 169 9.41 -9.24 -5.14
CA VAL A 169 9.30 -8.19 -6.15
C VAL A 169 7.83 -8.03 -6.53
N GLY A 170 7.35 -6.80 -6.63
CA GLY A 170 5.96 -6.54 -7.03
C GLY A 170 5.82 -5.20 -7.73
N ARG A 171 5.03 -5.16 -8.80
CA ARG A 171 4.86 -3.99 -9.67
C ARG A 171 4.45 -2.72 -8.93
N VAL A 172 3.63 -2.82 -7.89
CA VAL A 172 3.18 -1.65 -7.09
C VAL A 172 3.89 -1.60 -5.72
N GLN A 173 4.31 -2.76 -5.21
CA GLN A 173 5.04 -2.86 -3.94
C GLN A 173 6.45 -2.25 -4.05
N SER A 174 7.21 -2.60 -5.08
CA SER A 174 8.59 -2.17 -5.27
C SER A 174 8.72 -0.65 -5.45
N PRO A 175 7.88 0.04 -6.26
CA PRO A 175 7.87 1.51 -6.29
C PRO A 175 7.53 2.15 -4.94
N ALA A 176 6.63 1.56 -4.15
CA ALA A 176 6.32 2.07 -2.82
C ALA A 176 7.51 1.95 -1.85
N VAL A 177 8.26 0.84 -1.92
CA VAL A 177 9.53 0.69 -1.17
C VAL A 177 10.56 1.71 -1.65
N ARG A 178 10.67 1.93 -2.97
CA ARG A 178 11.57 2.93 -3.55
C ARG A 178 11.31 4.33 -3.00
N LEU A 179 10.05 4.76 -2.87
CA LEU A 179 9.72 6.08 -2.30
C LEU A 179 10.30 6.27 -0.90
N VAL A 180 10.23 5.23 -0.07
CA VAL A 180 10.76 5.27 1.30
C VAL A 180 12.29 5.30 1.30
N VAL A 181 12.93 4.52 0.42
CA VAL A 181 14.39 4.51 0.23
C VAL A 181 14.91 5.86 -0.29
N GLU A 182 14.27 6.45 -1.30
CA GLU A 182 14.64 7.75 -1.86
C GLU A 182 14.51 8.86 -0.81
N ARG A 183 13.42 8.89 -0.03
CA ARG A 183 13.28 9.85 1.07
C ARG A 183 14.39 9.70 2.11
N GLU A 184 14.79 8.47 2.44
CA GLU A 184 15.88 8.28 3.41
C GLU A 184 17.23 8.73 2.83
N ARG A 185 17.47 8.55 1.53
CA ARG A 185 18.64 9.10 0.83
C ARG A 185 18.63 10.63 0.79
N GLU A 186 17.48 11.24 0.54
CA GLU A 186 17.30 12.71 0.65
C GLU A 186 17.67 13.20 2.04
N ILE A 187 17.21 12.50 3.10
CA ILE A 187 17.53 12.84 4.50
C ILE A 187 19.03 12.69 4.79
N GLN A 188 19.66 11.59 4.35
CA GLN A 188 21.07 11.31 4.60
C GLN A 188 22.02 12.25 3.85
N SER A 189 21.66 12.66 2.64
CA SER A 189 22.46 13.57 1.81
C SER A 189 22.22 15.05 2.11
N PHE A 190 21.19 15.38 2.90
CA PHE A 190 20.84 16.74 3.25
C PHE A 190 21.92 17.39 4.12
N LYS A 191 22.42 18.54 3.68
CA LYS A 191 23.36 19.36 4.45
C LYS A 191 22.61 20.57 5.03
N PRO A 192 22.36 20.62 6.35
CA PRO A 192 21.73 21.77 6.97
C PRO A 192 22.55 23.04 6.71
N THR A 193 21.86 24.11 6.32
CA THR A 193 22.43 25.46 6.21
C THR A 193 21.80 26.34 7.28
N PRO A 194 22.58 27.22 7.93
CA PRO A 194 22.05 28.18 8.88
C PRO A 194 21.24 29.25 8.14
N TYR A 195 20.28 29.82 8.84
CA TYR A 195 19.59 31.02 8.45
C TYR A 195 19.12 31.76 9.70
N TYR A 196 19.02 33.07 9.59
CA TYR A 196 18.70 33.94 10.70
C TYR A 196 17.30 34.51 10.52
N VAL A 197 16.54 34.52 11.61
CA VAL A 197 15.22 35.13 11.70
C VAL A 197 15.30 36.28 12.69
N LEU A 198 15.17 37.50 12.18
CA LEU A 198 15.11 38.71 12.99
C LEU A 198 13.65 39.06 13.28
N SER A 199 13.36 39.26 14.56
CA SER A 199 12.04 39.69 15.05
C SER A 199 12.17 40.83 16.05
N ALA A 200 11.16 41.69 16.09
CA ALA A 200 10.99 42.75 17.07
C ALA A 200 9.65 42.55 17.77
N THR A 201 9.66 42.64 19.10
CA THR A 201 8.45 42.67 19.93
C THR A 201 7.96 44.10 19.99
N LEU A 202 6.80 44.34 19.40
CA LEU A 202 6.14 45.64 19.38
C LEU A 202 4.98 45.66 20.37
N LYS A 203 4.71 46.81 20.96
CA LYS A 203 3.64 46.99 21.96
C LYS A 203 2.80 48.21 21.65
N LYS A 204 1.48 48.02 21.76
CA LYS A 204 0.48 49.08 21.74
C LYS A 204 -0.73 48.66 22.57
N ASP A 205 -1.30 49.57 23.35
CA ASP A 205 -2.51 49.34 24.17
C ASP A 205 -2.39 48.09 25.08
N ASN A 206 -1.22 47.89 25.70
CA ASN A 206 -0.88 46.69 26.49
C ASN A 206 -0.92 45.35 25.74
N ILE A 207 -0.98 45.35 24.41
CA ILE A 207 -0.89 44.17 23.57
C ILE A 207 0.49 44.12 22.94
N GLU A 208 1.24 43.06 23.24
CA GLU A 208 2.51 42.74 22.60
C GLU A 208 2.30 41.81 21.40
N PHE A 209 3.03 42.07 20.31
CA PHE A 209 2.99 41.29 19.10
C PHE A 209 4.35 41.27 18.40
N LEU A 210 4.64 40.19 17.69
CA LEU A 210 5.90 39.96 16.97
C LEU A 210 5.81 40.48 15.53
N SER A 211 6.75 41.34 15.19
CA SER A 211 7.00 41.77 13.82
C SER A 211 8.31 41.15 13.34
N PHE A 212 8.30 40.52 12.16
CA PHE A 212 9.47 39.86 11.59
C PHE A 212 10.09 40.74 10.51
N TYR A 213 11.41 40.75 10.38
CA TYR A 213 12.06 41.40 9.24
C TYR A 213 11.44 40.89 7.93
N GLU A 214 11.12 41.79 6.99
CA GLU A 214 10.22 41.47 5.87
C GLU A 214 10.69 40.28 5.03
N LYS A 215 12.01 40.13 4.84
CA LYS A 215 12.58 39.00 4.10
C LYS A 215 12.47 37.65 4.83
N GLN A 216 12.05 37.64 6.10
CA GLN A 216 11.82 36.52 7.05
C GLN A 216 13.02 35.61 7.32
N ARG A 217 13.78 35.27 6.28
CA ARG A 217 14.96 34.41 6.28
C ARG A 217 16.15 35.19 5.75
N ILE A 218 17.20 35.32 6.55
CA ILE A 218 18.47 35.94 6.18
C ILE A 218 19.53 34.84 6.17
N GLU A 219 20.18 34.57 5.05
CA GLU A 219 21.20 33.50 4.97
C GLU A 219 22.59 33.99 5.37
N ASP A 220 22.84 35.28 5.23
CA ASP A 220 24.10 35.94 5.59
C ASP A 220 24.09 36.36 7.06
N GLN A 221 25.03 35.81 7.84
CA GLN A 221 25.20 36.09 9.26
C GLN A 221 25.63 37.54 9.52
N GLU A 222 26.54 38.09 8.73
CA GLU A 222 27.04 39.45 8.91
C GLU A 222 25.93 40.46 8.66
N LEU A 223 25.15 40.26 7.60
CA LEU A 223 23.98 41.07 7.32
C LEU A 223 22.94 40.98 8.45
N ALA A 224 22.67 39.77 8.94
CA ALA A 224 21.70 39.56 10.03
C ALA A 224 22.14 40.27 11.32
N GLN A 225 23.42 40.17 11.68
CA GLN A 225 23.99 40.82 12.85
C GLN A 225 24.06 42.34 12.70
N LYS A 226 24.39 42.83 11.49
CA LYS A 226 24.36 44.25 11.16
C LYS A 226 22.97 44.84 11.40
N ILE A 227 21.93 44.24 10.81
CA ILE A 227 20.55 44.74 10.97
C ILE A 227 20.15 44.71 12.46
N TYR A 228 20.43 43.61 13.17
CA TYR A 228 20.12 43.50 14.60
C TYR A 228 20.81 44.60 15.43
N ASN A 229 22.09 44.88 15.17
CA ASN A 229 22.84 45.92 15.88
C ASN A 229 22.32 47.33 15.52
N ASP A 230 22.04 47.57 14.23
CA ASP A 230 21.56 48.86 13.76
C ASP A 230 20.27 49.26 14.49
N ILE A 231 19.33 48.33 14.68
CA ILE A 231 18.05 48.63 15.32
C ILE A 231 18.07 48.54 16.85
N LYS A 232 19.18 48.16 17.49
CA LYS A 232 19.26 47.84 18.92
C LYS A 232 18.74 48.96 19.82
N ASP A 233 19.22 50.17 19.60
CA ASP A 233 18.92 51.33 20.45
C ASP A 233 17.58 52.01 20.10
N GLU A 234 16.91 51.57 19.04
CA GLU A 234 15.60 52.09 18.66
C GLU A 234 14.53 51.63 19.63
N THR A 235 13.78 52.54 20.23
CA THR A 235 12.69 52.23 21.17
C THR A 235 11.31 52.26 20.51
N THR A 236 11.26 52.57 19.21
CA THR A 236 10.02 52.77 18.49
C THR A 236 10.05 52.15 17.10
N ALA A 237 8.87 51.91 16.53
CA ALA A 237 8.68 51.49 15.16
C ALA A 237 7.57 52.33 14.53
N THR A 238 7.75 52.78 13.28
CA THR A 238 6.77 53.60 12.57
C THR A 238 5.92 52.74 11.66
N VAL A 239 4.59 52.87 11.71
CA VAL A 239 3.69 52.11 10.84
C VAL A 239 3.76 52.68 9.40
N ILE A 240 4.30 51.90 8.46
CA ILE A 240 4.46 52.31 7.05
C ILE A 240 3.18 52.02 6.26
N ASP A 241 2.60 50.85 6.47
CA ASP A 241 1.47 50.37 5.67
C ASP A 241 0.62 49.37 6.47
N ILE A 242 -0.69 49.39 6.22
CA ILE A 242 -1.66 48.50 6.85
C ILE A 242 -2.61 47.99 5.78
N GLN A 243 -2.62 46.68 5.60
CA GLN A 243 -3.47 46.00 4.63
C GLN A 243 -4.47 45.14 5.38
N LYS A 244 -5.75 45.48 5.27
CA LYS A 244 -6.85 44.66 5.77
C LYS A 244 -7.53 43.98 4.61
N LYS A 245 -7.74 42.67 4.72
CA LYS A 245 -8.52 41.91 3.73
C LYS A 245 -9.34 40.83 4.38
N GLN A 246 -10.53 40.61 3.84
CA GLN A 246 -11.29 39.40 4.14
C GLN A 246 -10.67 38.22 3.40
N VAL A 247 -10.35 37.16 4.14
CA VAL A 247 -9.88 35.89 3.61
C VAL A 247 -10.94 34.85 3.88
N LYS A 248 -11.43 34.21 2.82
CA LYS A 248 -12.37 33.11 2.92
C LYS A 248 -11.63 31.80 2.84
N GLN A 249 -11.96 30.86 3.72
CA GLN A 249 -11.48 29.49 3.67
C GLN A 249 -12.64 28.58 3.30
N SER A 250 -12.54 27.93 2.14
CA SER A 250 -13.57 27.01 1.66
C SER A 250 -13.46 25.65 2.36
N PRO A 251 -14.58 24.99 2.68
CA PRO A 251 -14.56 23.62 3.18
C PRO A 251 -13.97 22.67 2.14
N LYS A 252 -13.20 21.70 2.63
CA LYS A 252 -12.64 20.64 1.80
C LYS A 252 -13.75 19.73 1.22
N PRO A 253 -13.47 19.06 0.09
CA PRO A 253 -14.39 18.09 -0.50
C PRO A 253 -14.73 16.94 0.47
N PRO A 254 -15.83 16.22 0.21
CA PRO A 254 -16.11 14.92 0.81
C PRO A 254 -14.95 13.94 0.67
N PHE A 255 -14.90 12.92 1.51
CA PHE A 255 -13.77 11.98 1.50
C PHE A 255 -13.77 11.08 0.26
N THR A 256 -12.60 10.98 -0.38
CA THR A 256 -12.18 9.79 -1.13
C THR A 256 -11.49 8.80 -0.19
N THR A 257 -11.19 7.59 -0.65
CA THR A 257 -10.44 6.59 0.13
C THR A 257 -9.06 7.08 0.55
N SER A 258 -8.32 7.69 -0.37
CA SER A 258 -6.97 8.22 -0.11
C SER A 258 -6.99 9.30 0.96
N VAL A 259 -7.91 10.26 0.86
CA VAL A 259 -8.02 11.38 1.79
C VAL A 259 -8.54 10.90 3.16
N LEU A 260 -9.44 9.91 3.19
CA LEU A 260 -9.88 9.28 4.45
C LEU A 260 -8.71 8.60 5.17
N GLN A 261 -7.93 7.78 4.47
CA GLN A 261 -6.75 7.10 5.04
C GLN A 261 -5.72 8.10 5.54
N GLN A 262 -5.43 9.16 4.77
CA GLN A 262 -4.53 10.25 5.17
C GLN A 262 -5.01 10.93 6.46
N THR A 263 -6.29 11.30 6.51
CA THR A 263 -6.85 12.07 7.63
C THR A 263 -7.01 11.20 8.87
N ALA A 264 -7.44 9.95 8.73
CA ALA A 264 -7.51 9.01 9.85
C ALA A 264 -6.11 8.69 10.41
N ASN A 265 -5.08 8.65 9.56
CA ASN A 265 -3.70 8.46 10.01
C ASN A 265 -3.17 9.66 10.80
N SER A 266 -3.37 10.88 10.31
CA SER A 266 -2.88 12.08 11.00
C SER A 266 -3.66 12.39 12.29
N GLN A 267 -4.98 12.21 12.27
CA GLN A 267 -5.88 12.66 13.35
C GLN A 267 -6.19 11.57 14.38
N LEU A 268 -6.33 10.32 13.93
CA LEU A 268 -6.75 9.20 14.77
C LEU A 268 -5.61 8.18 14.99
N ARG A 269 -4.46 8.38 14.35
CA ARG A 269 -3.31 7.44 14.33
C ARG A 269 -3.66 6.05 13.80
N PHE A 270 -4.75 5.94 13.02
CA PHE A 270 -5.15 4.68 12.41
C PHE A 270 -4.26 4.37 11.20
N SER A 271 -3.83 3.12 11.05
CA SER A 271 -3.20 2.66 9.82
C SER A 271 -4.24 2.65 8.68
N PRO A 272 -3.82 2.71 7.40
CA PRO A 272 -4.71 2.50 6.27
C PRO A 272 -5.47 1.17 6.35
N GLU A 273 -4.82 0.09 6.81
CA GLU A 273 -5.48 -1.21 7.02
C GLU A 273 -6.60 -1.13 8.06
N LYS A 274 -6.32 -0.56 9.26
CA LYS A 274 -7.33 -0.38 10.30
C LYS A 274 -8.46 0.52 9.82
N THR A 275 -8.13 1.60 9.12
CA THR A 275 -9.11 2.54 8.56
C THR A 275 -10.07 1.83 7.59
N MET A 276 -9.55 1.03 6.68
CA MET A 276 -10.37 0.29 5.71
C MET A 276 -11.20 -0.81 6.36
N MET A 277 -10.67 -1.50 7.38
CA MET A 277 -11.43 -2.47 8.16
C MET A 277 -12.64 -1.82 8.86
N LEU A 278 -12.41 -0.70 9.57
CA LEU A 278 -13.48 0.03 10.25
C LEU A 278 -14.49 0.61 9.26
N ALA A 279 -14.03 1.13 8.12
CA ALA A 279 -14.90 1.66 7.07
C ALA A 279 -15.75 0.57 6.41
N GLN A 280 -15.20 -0.63 6.19
CA GLN A 280 -15.96 -1.80 5.73
C GLN A 280 -17.08 -2.11 6.71
N ASP A 281 -16.76 -2.19 8.01
CA ASP A 281 -17.76 -2.50 9.05
C ASP A 281 -18.85 -1.42 9.12
N LEU A 282 -18.50 -0.13 9.00
CA LEU A 282 -19.48 0.97 8.93
C LEU A 282 -20.37 0.88 7.68
N PHE A 283 -19.81 0.54 6.53
CA PHE A 283 -20.54 0.39 5.26
C PHE A 283 -21.53 -0.79 5.31
N GLU A 284 -21.07 -1.95 5.76
CA GLU A 284 -21.91 -3.16 5.87
C GLU A 284 -23.06 -2.99 6.87
N ASN A 285 -22.89 -2.08 7.83
CA ASN A 285 -23.90 -1.67 8.79
C ASN A 285 -24.77 -0.49 8.31
N GLY A 286 -24.57 0.00 7.09
CA GLY A 286 -25.38 1.04 6.48
C GLY A 286 -25.21 2.42 7.12
N LEU A 287 -24.07 2.71 7.75
CA LEU A 287 -23.76 4.00 8.37
C LEU A 287 -23.01 4.95 7.43
N ILE A 288 -22.30 4.40 6.44
CA ILE A 288 -21.59 5.17 5.41
C ILE A 288 -21.83 4.56 4.03
N THR A 289 -21.53 5.34 2.99
CA THR A 289 -21.44 4.86 1.60
C THR A 289 -20.20 4.00 1.37
N TYR A 290 -20.13 3.38 0.20
CA TYR A 290 -19.01 2.53 -0.19
C TYR A 290 -17.66 3.27 -0.08
N HIS A 291 -16.72 2.66 0.64
CA HIS A 291 -15.51 3.31 1.16
C HIS A 291 -14.28 3.13 0.26
N ARG A 292 -14.40 2.45 -0.89
CA ARG A 292 -13.37 2.34 -1.94
C ARG A 292 -13.77 3.16 -3.15
N THR A 293 -13.45 4.44 -3.12
CA THR A 293 -13.87 5.44 -4.10
C THR A 293 -12.81 6.50 -4.26
N ASP A 294 -12.61 6.93 -5.50
CA ASP A 294 -11.84 8.10 -5.91
C ASP A 294 -12.75 9.31 -6.23
N SER A 295 -14.05 9.17 -6.00
CA SER A 295 -15.07 10.21 -6.23
C SER A 295 -15.23 11.13 -5.03
N VAL A 296 -15.43 12.42 -5.31
CA VAL A 296 -15.88 13.42 -4.33
C VAL A 296 -17.36 13.80 -4.52
N ARG A 297 -18.06 13.15 -5.47
CA ARG A 297 -19.45 13.42 -5.80
C ARG A 297 -20.38 12.98 -4.67
N ILE A 298 -21.41 13.77 -4.39
CA ILE A 298 -22.55 13.37 -3.56
C ILE A 298 -23.81 13.43 -4.44
N SER A 299 -24.69 12.45 -4.32
CA SER A 299 -25.97 12.41 -5.04
C SER A 299 -26.87 13.61 -4.70
N ASP A 300 -27.68 14.05 -5.65
CA ASP A 300 -28.57 15.21 -5.44
C ASP A 300 -29.59 14.97 -4.31
N GLU A 301 -30.08 13.73 -4.14
CA GLU A 301 -30.94 13.36 -3.02
C GLU A 301 -30.22 13.54 -1.68
N ALA A 302 -28.98 13.08 -1.55
CA ALA A 302 -28.20 13.24 -0.34
C ALA A 302 -27.82 14.71 -0.10
N ILE A 303 -27.47 15.48 -1.12
CA ILE A 303 -27.21 16.93 -1.01
C ILE A 303 -28.43 17.64 -0.44
N LYS A 304 -29.64 17.34 -0.94
CA LYS A 304 -30.87 17.94 -0.42
C LYS A 304 -31.03 17.68 1.08
N LYS A 305 -30.89 16.41 1.50
CA LYS A 305 -31.01 16.01 2.92
C LYS A 305 -29.93 16.65 3.80
N ILE A 306 -28.68 16.74 3.31
CA ILE A 306 -27.58 17.42 4.04
C ILE A 306 -27.91 18.90 4.24
N ARG A 307 -28.41 19.57 3.21
CA ARG A 307 -28.77 21.00 3.27
C ARG A 307 -29.92 21.25 4.24
N ASP A 308 -30.95 20.40 4.21
CA ASP A 308 -32.08 20.46 5.14
C ASP A 308 -31.59 20.25 6.59
N PHE A 309 -30.70 19.27 6.80
CA PHE A 309 -30.06 19.04 8.09
C PHE A 309 -29.24 20.26 8.56
N ILE A 310 -28.41 20.85 7.68
CA ILE A 310 -27.61 22.04 8.03
C ILE A 310 -28.50 23.20 8.45
N LYS A 311 -29.59 23.44 7.71
CA LYS A 311 -30.56 24.49 8.01
C LYS A 311 -31.22 24.28 9.37
N LYS A 312 -31.62 23.04 9.68
CA LYS A 312 -32.26 22.68 10.95
C LYS A 312 -31.31 22.78 12.13
N GLU A 313 -30.09 22.25 12.00
CA GLU A 313 -29.14 22.09 13.10
C GLU A 313 -28.29 23.35 13.36
N PHE A 314 -27.87 24.06 12.30
CA PHE A 314 -26.95 25.19 12.41
C PHE A 314 -27.56 26.53 12.03
N GLY A 315 -28.70 26.54 11.33
CA GLY A 315 -29.39 27.75 10.86
C GLY A 315 -29.01 28.17 9.43
N ASN A 316 -29.79 29.12 8.89
CA ASN A 316 -29.64 29.61 7.52
C ASN A 316 -28.26 30.26 7.25
N ASP A 317 -27.64 30.85 8.27
CA ASP A 317 -26.35 31.53 8.11
C ASP A 317 -25.21 30.58 7.74
N TYR A 318 -25.32 29.30 8.09
CA TYR A 318 -24.34 28.27 7.77
C TYR A 318 -24.60 27.57 6.43
N LEU A 319 -25.76 27.79 5.81
CA LEU A 319 -26.15 27.16 4.56
C LEU A 319 -25.76 28.04 3.35
N PRO A 320 -24.93 27.56 2.41
CA PRO A 320 -24.63 28.30 1.19
C PRO A 320 -25.88 28.39 0.30
N PRO A 321 -26.05 29.49 -0.46
CA PRO A 321 -27.25 29.72 -1.28
C PRO A 321 -27.43 28.64 -2.36
N ARG A 322 -26.32 28.11 -2.88
CA ARG A 322 -26.30 26.97 -3.81
C ARG A 322 -25.52 25.79 -3.21
N ALA A 323 -25.86 24.58 -3.62
CA ALA A 323 -25.11 23.38 -3.24
C ALA A 323 -23.66 23.47 -3.73
N LYS A 324 -22.72 23.03 -2.89
CA LYS A 324 -21.30 23.00 -3.25
C LYS A 324 -21.02 21.77 -4.08
N LYS A 325 -20.51 21.98 -5.30
CA LYS A 325 -20.08 20.91 -6.19
C LYS A 325 -18.57 20.79 -6.17
N TYR A 326 -18.09 19.56 -6.05
CA TYR A 326 -16.68 19.22 -6.09
C TYR A 326 -16.42 18.34 -7.30
N LYS A 327 -15.26 18.51 -7.93
CA LYS A 327 -14.86 17.75 -9.11
C LYS A 327 -13.80 16.72 -8.74
N SER A 328 -14.03 15.47 -9.14
CA SER A 328 -13.06 14.39 -8.98
C SER A 328 -11.87 14.62 -9.92
N LYS A 329 -10.68 14.13 -9.54
CA LYS A 329 -9.48 14.24 -10.41
C LYS A 329 -9.61 13.39 -11.67
N ASN A 330 -10.24 12.23 -11.57
CA ASN A 330 -10.53 11.34 -12.68
C ASN A 330 -12.02 11.42 -13.02
N THR A 331 -12.38 11.76 -14.26
CA THR A 331 -13.79 11.87 -14.68
C THR A 331 -14.52 10.53 -14.66
N GLN A 332 -13.78 9.42 -14.73
CA GLN A 332 -14.33 8.06 -14.63
C GLN A 332 -14.84 7.74 -13.21
N ALA A 333 -14.35 8.46 -12.19
CA ALA A 333 -14.78 8.30 -10.80
C ALA A 333 -16.21 8.82 -10.55
N ASP A 334 -16.73 9.70 -11.41
CA ASP A 334 -18.00 10.39 -11.16
C ASP A 334 -19.24 9.47 -11.21
N ALA A 335 -19.08 8.22 -11.67
CA ALA A 335 -20.10 7.18 -11.52
C ALA A 335 -20.27 6.73 -10.06
N HIS A 336 -19.24 6.90 -9.23
CA HIS A 336 -19.25 6.55 -7.82
C HIS A 336 -19.62 7.75 -6.94
N GLU A 337 -19.90 7.46 -5.67
CA GLU A 337 -20.15 8.47 -4.65
C GLU A 337 -18.95 8.59 -3.71
N ALA A 338 -18.80 9.75 -3.09
CA ALA A 338 -17.85 9.98 -2.03
C ALA A 338 -18.17 9.14 -0.80
N ILE A 339 -17.18 9.00 0.09
CA ILE A 339 -17.38 8.43 1.42
C ILE A 339 -18.09 9.46 2.30
N ARG A 340 -19.36 9.19 2.59
CA ARG A 340 -20.24 10.05 3.39
C ARG A 340 -21.12 9.22 4.32
N ILE A 341 -21.74 9.88 5.30
CA ILE A 341 -22.80 9.26 6.10
C ILE A 341 -24.06 9.02 5.25
N THR A 342 -24.84 8.02 5.62
CA THR A 342 -26.13 7.65 5.00
C THR A 342 -27.34 8.23 5.75
N ASN A 343 -27.21 8.40 7.06
CA ASN A 343 -28.22 9.01 7.94
C ASN A 343 -27.81 10.44 8.28
N PHE A 344 -28.67 11.43 8.10
CA PHE A 344 -28.38 12.85 8.36
C PHE A 344 -29.05 13.29 9.66
N VAL A 345 -28.48 12.85 10.78
CA VAL A 345 -28.95 13.08 12.15
C VAL A 345 -27.83 13.68 13.00
N SER A 346 -28.14 14.14 14.23
CA SER A 346 -27.12 14.71 15.12
C SER A 346 -25.98 13.71 15.41
N LEU A 347 -24.82 14.22 15.82
CA LEU A 347 -23.67 13.36 16.13
C LEU A 347 -23.96 12.42 17.31
N GLU A 348 -24.79 12.83 18.26
CA GLU A 348 -25.24 12.00 19.39
C GLU A 348 -26.11 10.84 18.90
N GLU A 349 -27.02 11.10 17.97
CA GLU A 349 -27.87 10.09 17.38
C GLU A 349 -27.05 9.11 16.50
N GLN A 350 -26.04 9.60 15.77
CA GLN A 350 -25.07 8.73 15.08
C GLN A 350 -24.37 7.78 16.06
N LYS A 351 -23.97 8.27 17.24
CA LYS A 351 -23.32 7.46 18.27
C LYS A 351 -24.25 6.35 18.76
N LYS A 352 -25.52 6.68 18.99
CA LYS A 352 -26.56 5.72 19.40
C LYS A 352 -26.78 4.63 18.35
N LEU A 353 -26.96 5.01 17.08
CA LEU A 353 -27.11 4.06 15.96
C LEU A 353 -25.92 3.11 15.84
N LEU A 354 -24.71 3.61 16.08
CA LEU A 354 -23.49 2.83 16.06
C LEU A 354 -23.44 1.82 17.22
N GLN A 355 -23.83 2.24 18.43
CA GLN A 355 -23.87 1.39 19.62
C GLN A 355 -24.92 0.27 19.50
N GLU A 356 -26.10 0.57 18.95
CA GLU A 356 -27.15 -0.43 18.69
C GLU A 356 -26.69 -1.54 17.74
N LYS A 357 -25.71 -1.26 16.88
CA LYS A 357 -25.09 -2.23 15.97
C LYS A 357 -23.90 -2.97 16.57
N GLY A 358 -23.56 -2.70 17.84
CA GLY A 358 -22.46 -3.34 18.56
C GLY A 358 -21.08 -2.96 18.03
N LEU A 359 -20.94 -1.77 17.43
CA LEU A 359 -19.68 -1.28 16.90
C LEU A 359 -18.86 -0.54 17.98
N SER A 360 -17.54 -0.59 17.86
CA SER A 360 -16.62 -0.07 18.89
C SER A 360 -16.42 1.45 18.85
N GLU A 361 -15.80 2.01 19.89
CA GLU A 361 -15.44 3.44 19.95
C GLU A 361 -14.51 3.88 18.81
N ASP A 362 -13.64 3.00 18.31
CA ASP A 362 -12.82 3.31 17.14
C ASP A 362 -13.64 3.44 15.85
N HIS A 363 -14.75 2.70 15.72
CA HIS A 363 -15.71 2.93 14.65
C HIS A 363 -16.35 4.31 14.80
N PHE A 364 -16.70 4.71 16.04
CA PHE A 364 -17.29 6.03 16.29
C PHE A 364 -16.32 7.16 15.95
N LYS A 365 -15.03 7.05 16.30
CA LYS A 365 -14.01 8.03 15.90
C LYS A 365 -13.94 8.20 14.38
N LEU A 366 -13.95 7.10 13.62
CA LEU A 366 -13.92 7.15 12.16
C LEU A 366 -15.24 7.70 11.58
N LEU A 367 -16.40 7.26 12.11
CA LEU A 367 -17.71 7.76 11.70
C LEU A 367 -17.84 9.26 11.98
N LYS A 368 -17.40 9.73 13.15
CA LYS A 368 -17.36 11.15 13.50
C LYS A 368 -16.55 11.95 12.49
N LEU A 369 -15.39 11.45 12.08
CA LEU A 369 -14.56 12.10 11.07
C LEU A 369 -15.30 12.22 9.72
N ILE A 370 -15.91 11.13 9.26
CA ILE A 370 -16.70 11.08 8.01
C ILE A 370 -17.93 12.00 8.11
N TYR A 371 -18.64 11.97 9.24
CA TYR A 371 -19.77 12.84 9.56
C TYR A 371 -19.39 14.32 9.42
N GLN A 372 -18.35 14.74 10.14
CA GLN A 372 -17.93 16.13 10.16
C GLN A 372 -17.52 16.60 8.75
N ARG A 373 -16.79 15.77 7.99
CA ARG A 373 -16.41 16.11 6.61
C ARG A 373 -17.61 16.18 5.67
N THR A 374 -18.57 15.26 5.80
CA THR A 374 -19.78 15.23 4.97
C THR A 374 -20.56 16.53 5.14
N ILE A 375 -20.87 16.91 6.39
CA ILE A 375 -21.64 18.11 6.69
C ILE A 375 -20.86 19.37 6.30
N ALA A 376 -19.59 19.49 6.73
CA ALA A 376 -18.77 20.65 6.44
C ALA A 376 -18.62 20.95 4.95
N SER A 377 -18.54 19.91 4.09
CA SER A 377 -18.43 20.07 2.63
C SER A 377 -19.60 20.85 2.01
N GLN A 378 -20.76 20.90 2.66
CA GLN A 378 -21.94 21.61 2.18
C GLN A 378 -22.26 22.88 2.99
N MET A 379 -21.39 23.30 3.91
CA MET A 379 -21.54 24.52 4.72
C MET A 379 -20.87 25.75 4.07
N LYS A 380 -21.20 26.95 4.54
CA LYS A 380 -20.53 28.20 4.16
C LYS A 380 -19.05 28.21 4.56
N GLU A 381 -18.29 29.06 3.89
CA GLU A 381 -16.85 29.27 4.12
C GLU A 381 -16.62 29.90 5.50
N ALA A 382 -15.46 29.62 6.11
CA ALA A 382 -15.01 30.41 7.25
C ALA A 382 -14.47 31.75 6.73
N VAL A 383 -14.78 32.84 7.42
CA VAL A 383 -14.35 34.19 7.04
C VAL A 383 -13.43 34.75 8.11
N TYR A 384 -12.25 35.18 7.68
CA TYR A 384 -11.24 35.82 8.51
C TYR A 384 -11.04 37.26 8.06
N GLU A 385 -10.85 38.18 9.00
CA GLU A 385 -10.28 39.48 8.73
C GLU A 385 -8.76 39.40 8.98
N ARG A 386 -7.98 39.45 7.90
CA ARG A 386 -6.53 39.39 7.96
C ARG A 386 -5.95 40.80 7.89
N THR A 387 -5.18 41.16 8.89
CA THR A 387 -4.40 42.40 8.94
C THR A 387 -2.93 42.08 8.72
N THR A 388 -2.33 42.70 7.70
CA THR A 388 -0.88 42.71 7.48
C THR A 388 -0.39 44.14 7.69
N ALA A 389 0.47 44.34 8.69
CA ALA A 389 1.04 45.64 9.00
C ALA A 389 2.55 45.62 8.75
N PHE A 390 3.06 46.71 8.18
CA PHE A 390 4.46 46.94 7.93
C PHE A 390 4.98 48.08 8.78
N PHE A 391 6.16 47.90 9.33
CA PHE A 391 6.79 48.83 10.25
C PHE A 391 8.18 49.20 9.76
N ASP A 392 8.57 50.45 9.94
CA ASP A 392 9.94 50.91 9.78
C ASP A 392 10.61 50.93 11.15
N ILE A 393 11.78 50.30 11.23
CA ILE A 393 12.68 50.44 12.37
C ILE A 393 14.03 50.82 11.78
N LYS A 394 14.35 52.12 11.83
CA LYS A 394 15.61 52.69 11.31
C LYS A 394 15.87 52.34 9.84
N GLY A 395 14.87 52.50 8.98
CA GLY A 395 14.96 52.19 7.55
C GLY A 395 14.83 50.70 7.21
N TYR A 396 14.75 49.81 8.20
CA TYR A 396 14.50 48.39 7.98
C TYR A 396 13.02 48.06 8.10
N ARG A 397 12.50 47.34 7.10
CA ARG A 397 11.08 46.98 7.03
C ARG A 397 10.78 45.68 7.77
N PHE A 398 9.85 45.76 8.71
CA PHE A 398 9.31 44.63 9.46
C PHE A 398 7.85 44.40 9.07
N LYS A 399 7.38 43.16 9.21
CA LYS A 399 6.07 42.69 8.81
C LYS A 399 5.44 41.85 9.92
N THR A 400 4.23 42.25 10.31
CA THR A 400 3.35 41.49 11.19
C THR A 400 2.14 41.03 10.39
N THR A 401 1.65 39.81 10.65
CA THR A 401 0.35 39.35 10.14
C THR A 401 -0.46 38.73 11.26
N GLY A 402 -1.73 39.10 11.33
CA GLY A 402 -2.70 38.62 12.29
C GLY A 402 -4.04 38.43 11.60
N SER A 403 -4.84 37.50 12.12
CA SER A 403 -6.13 37.14 11.56
C SER A 403 -7.14 37.02 12.69
N VAL A 404 -8.35 37.53 12.48
CA VAL A 404 -9.48 37.37 13.41
C VAL A 404 -10.56 36.59 12.69
N LEU A 405 -11.06 35.52 13.32
CA LEU A 405 -12.20 34.76 12.79
C LEU A 405 -13.48 35.59 12.94
N VAL A 406 -14.06 36.01 11.82
CA VAL A 406 -15.30 36.79 11.78
C VAL A 406 -16.52 35.87 11.70
N PHE A 407 -16.40 34.77 10.96
CA PHE A 407 -17.45 33.76 10.84
C PHE A 407 -16.82 32.37 10.74
N ASP A 408 -17.21 31.47 11.63
CA ASP A 408 -16.66 30.11 11.72
C ASP A 408 -17.12 29.19 10.58
N GLY A 409 -18.31 29.41 10.02
CA GLY A 409 -18.83 28.66 8.88
C GLY A 409 -18.69 27.14 9.08
N TYR A 410 -18.09 26.44 8.12
CA TYR A 410 -17.84 25.00 8.22
C TYR A 410 -16.95 24.58 9.41
N LYS A 411 -16.14 25.49 9.98
CA LYS A 411 -15.26 25.17 11.12
C LYS A 411 -16.04 24.91 12.41
N LYS A 412 -17.31 25.32 12.50
CA LYS A 412 -18.20 24.92 13.60
C LYS A 412 -18.30 23.39 13.74
N VAL A 413 -18.20 22.67 12.63
CA VAL A 413 -18.31 21.21 12.59
C VAL A 413 -16.96 20.54 12.36
N TYR A 414 -16.12 21.12 11.51
CA TYR A 414 -14.84 20.54 11.08
C TYR A 414 -13.69 21.54 11.26
N ASN A 415 -13.05 21.53 12.43
CA ASN A 415 -11.88 22.37 12.76
C ASN A 415 -10.63 21.53 13.04
N ILE A 416 -10.32 20.63 12.11
CA ILE A 416 -9.26 19.61 12.25
C ILE A 416 -7.91 20.10 11.66
N GLU A 417 -7.88 21.31 11.12
CA GLU A 417 -6.67 21.93 10.58
C GLU A 417 -5.92 22.70 11.66
N ASP A 418 -4.60 22.80 11.49
CA ASP A 418 -3.71 23.53 12.39
C ASP A 418 -4.35 24.84 12.82
N LYS A 419 -4.40 25.06 14.14
CA LYS A 419 -4.67 26.39 14.67
C LYS A 419 -3.59 27.27 14.04
N GLU A 420 -3.94 28.07 13.03
CA GLU A 420 -3.13 29.24 12.72
C GLU A 420 -3.16 30.06 14.01
N GLU A 421 -2.11 29.91 14.83
CA GLU A 421 -1.87 30.77 15.98
C GLU A 421 -1.52 32.15 15.40
N THR A 422 -2.55 32.87 15.00
CA THR A 422 -2.42 34.23 14.52
C THR A 422 -2.44 35.13 15.75
N GLN A 423 -1.36 35.86 15.94
CA GLN A 423 -1.28 36.90 16.95
C GLN A 423 -2.38 37.95 16.78
N LYS A 424 -2.85 38.49 17.91
CA LYS A 424 -3.74 39.65 17.92
C LYS A 424 -2.94 40.90 17.60
N ILE A 425 -3.40 41.68 16.62
CA ILE A 425 -2.82 42.98 16.30
C ILE A 425 -3.77 44.04 16.83
N PRO A 426 -3.32 44.98 17.68
CA PRO A 426 -4.15 46.11 18.12
C PRO A 426 -4.53 46.99 16.91
N PRO A 427 -5.56 47.84 17.00
CA PRO A 427 -5.89 48.79 15.95
C PRO A 427 -4.67 49.66 15.62
N LEU A 428 -4.26 49.72 14.35
CA LEU A 428 -3.13 50.53 13.91
C LEU A 428 -3.56 51.65 12.95
N LYS A 429 -2.78 52.73 12.88
CA LYS A 429 -2.92 53.84 11.93
C LYS A 429 -1.60 54.05 11.18
N LYS A 430 -1.67 54.26 9.87
CA LYS A 430 -0.49 54.58 9.06
C LYS A 430 0.16 55.87 9.55
N GLY A 431 1.48 55.87 9.65
CA GLY A 431 2.29 56.99 10.14
C GLY A 431 2.38 57.09 11.66
N GLU A 432 1.62 56.29 12.42
CA GLU A 432 1.76 56.30 13.88
C GLU A 432 3.00 55.53 14.34
N THR A 433 3.45 55.83 15.55
CA THR A 433 4.59 55.18 16.18
C THR A 433 4.11 54.19 17.25
N VAL A 434 4.72 53.01 17.31
CA VAL A 434 4.49 51.99 18.34
C VAL A 434 5.77 51.70 19.10
N GLN A 435 5.65 51.22 20.34
CA GLN A 435 6.81 50.92 21.18
C GLN A 435 7.50 49.64 20.68
N LYS A 436 8.82 49.67 20.52
CA LYS A 436 9.67 48.48 20.40
C LYS A 436 10.12 48.08 21.82
N VAL A 437 9.66 46.94 22.29
CA VAL A 437 9.96 46.44 23.65
C VAL A 437 11.22 45.61 23.67
N ASP A 438 11.39 44.75 22.66
CA ASP A 438 12.49 43.81 22.57
C ASP A 438 12.79 43.47 21.11
N GLN A 439 13.95 42.86 20.87
CA GLN A 439 14.32 42.30 19.58
C GLN A 439 15.08 40.99 19.76
N LYS A 440 14.86 40.06 18.84
CA LYS A 440 15.50 38.75 18.88
C LYS A 440 16.02 38.37 17.50
N LEU A 441 17.29 38.00 17.46
CA LEU A 441 17.91 37.34 16.33
C LEU A 441 18.04 35.85 16.63
N GLU A 442 17.29 35.01 15.92
CA GLU A 442 17.36 33.57 16.07
C GLU A 442 18.14 32.95 14.91
N GLU A 443 19.23 32.26 15.23
CA GLU A 443 19.84 31.31 14.30
C GLU A 443 18.98 30.04 14.24
N LYS A 444 18.61 29.65 13.02
CA LYS A 444 17.87 28.45 12.73
C LYS A 444 18.60 27.65 11.66
N TRP A 445 18.30 26.37 11.62
CA TRP A 445 18.91 25.45 10.66
C TRP A 445 17.82 24.86 9.79
N THR A 446 18.08 24.78 8.49
CA THR A 446 17.19 24.07 7.57
C THR A 446 17.10 22.61 8.00
N LYS A 447 15.92 22.00 7.88
CA LYS A 447 15.68 20.60 8.23
C LYS A 447 15.52 19.75 6.97
N PRO A 448 15.95 18.47 6.98
CA PRO A 448 15.68 17.57 5.87
C PRO A 448 14.18 17.36 5.69
N PRO A 449 13.73 16.90 4.51
CA PRO A 449 12.34 16.52 4.32
C PRO A 449 11.93 15.43 5.33
N PRO A 450 10.73 15.50 5.93
CA PRO A 450 10.32 14.51 6.91
C PRO A 450 10.15 13.13 6.26
N ARG A 451 10.46 12.07 7.01
CA ARG A 451 10.10 10.71 6.61
C ARG A 451 8.60 10.59 6.34
N TYR A 452 8.22 9.69 5.45
CA TYR A 452 6.80 9.42 5.23
C TYR A 452 6.17 8.78 6.47
N THR A 453 5.00 9.24 6.88
CA THR A 453 4.02 8.41 7.61
C THR A 453 3.24 7.55 6.61
N GLU A 454 2.50 6.54 7.10
CA GLU A 454 1.60 5.76 6.24
C GLU A 454 0.59 6.65 5.49
N GLY A 455 0.03 7.68 6.14
CA GLY A 455 -0.86 8.64 5.49
C GLY A 455 -0.16 9.43 4.38
N SER A 456 1.02 10.01 4.66
CA SER A 456 1.76 10.78 3.66
C SER A 456 2.30 9.92 2.50
N LEU A 457 2.55 8.63 2.74
CA LEU A 457 2.92 7.69 1.67
C LEU A 457 1.72 7.36 0.78
N VAL A 458 0.52 7.16 1.36
CA VAL A 458 -0.73 7.04 0.59
C VAL A 458 -0.96 8.28 -0.27
N LYS A 459 -0.75 9.48 0.28
CA LYS A 459 -0.81 10.74 -0.48
C LYS A 459 0.13 10.73 -1.68
N LYS A 460 1.39 10.35 -1.45
CA LYS A 460 2.42 10.33 -2.51
C LYS A 460 2.11 9.28 -3.60
N LEU A 461 1.63 8.11 -3.20
CA LEU A 461 1.20 7.06 -4.14
C LEU A 461 0.05 7.54 -5.02
N GLU A 462 -0.95 8.20 -4.44
CA GLU A 462 -2.04 8.83 -5.20
C GLU A 462 -1.55 9.91 -6.17
N GLU A 463 -0.68 10.82 -5.71
CA GLU A 463 -0.10 11.88 -6.56
C GLU A 463 0.65 11.32 -7.78
N LEU A 464 1.36 10.21 -7.60
CA LEU A 464 2.10 9.52 -8.67
C LEU A 464 1.22 8.58 -9.51
N GLY A 465 -0.07 8.42 -9.18
CA GLY A 465 -0.96 7.47 -9.86
C GLY A 465 -0.60 5.99 -9.64
N ILE A 466 0.13 5.70 -8.55
CA ILE A 466 0.58 4.36 -8.18
C ILE A 466 -0.45 3.74 -7.22
N GLY A 467 -1.11 2.68 -7.68
CA GLY A 467 -2.20 2.04 -6.95
C GLY A 467 -3.54 2.74 -7.12
N ARG A 468 -4.55 2.20 -6.43
CA ARG A 468 -5.97 2.59 -6.48
C ARG A 468 -6.59 2.51 -5.08
N PRO A 469 -7.80 3.05 -4.85
CA PRO A 469 -8.50 2.95 -3.57
C PRO A 469 -8.48 1.56 -2.92
N SER A 470 -8.60 0.49 -3.72
CA SER A 470 -8.57 -0.90 -3.26
C SER A 470 -7.18 -1.42 -2.85
N THR A 471 -6.10 -0.71 -3.18
CA THR A 471 -4.73 -1.23 -3.06
C THR A 471 -3.88 -0.50 -2.03
N TYR A 472 -4.17 0.75 -1.69
CA TYR A 472 -3.33 1.55 -0.79
C TYR A 472 -3.05 0.84 0.55
N ALA A 473 -4.08 0.36 1.22
CA ALA A 473 -3.92 -0.38 2.49
C ALA A 473 -3.12 -1.67 2.31
N THR A 474 -3.35 -2.42 1.23
CA THR A 474 -2.64 -3.66 0.91
C THR A 474 -1.16 -3.42 0.61
N ILE A 475 -0.83 -2.34 -0.10
CA ILE A 475 0.57 -1.95 -0.38
C ILE A 475 1.27 -1.66 0.94
N MET A 476 0.67 -0.82 1.81
CA MET A 476 1.23 -0.47 3.11
C MET A 476 1.46 -1.71 3.98
N LYS A 477 0.49 -2.62 4.00
CA LYS A 477 0.60 -3.88 4.73
C LYS A 477 1.74 -4.72 4.17
N THR A 478 1.79 -4.90 2.85
CA THR A 478 2.75 -5.78 2.19
C THR A 478 4.19 -5.32 2.41
N ILE A 479 4.50 -4.03 2.26
CA ILE A 479 5.88 -3.55 2.43
C ILE A 479 6.38 -3.70 3.88
N LYS A 480 5.46 -3.64 4.86
CA LYS A 480 5.77 -3.90 6.28
C LYS A 480 5.91 -5.38 6.58
N ASP A 481 4.94 -6.21 6.16
CA ASP A 481 4.93 -7.65 6.41
C ASP A 481 6.15 -8.36 5.76
N ARG A 482 6.65 -7.82 4.64
CA ARG A 482 7.86 -8.30 3.97
C ARG A 482 9.16 -7.79 4.59
N GLY A 483 9.09 -6.91 5.60
CA GLY A 483 10.25 -6.38 6.31
C GLY A 483 11.06 -5.34 5.52
N TYR A 484 10.50 -4.73 4.48
CA TYR A 484 11.16 -3.65 3.75
C TYR A 484 11.09 -2.32 4.48
N VAL A 485 10.02 -2.11 5.23
CA VAL A 485 9.78 -0.86 5.94
C VAL A 485 9.39 -1.18 7.37
N VAL A 486 10.01 -0.47 8.30
CA VAL A 486 9.68 -0.52 9.72
C VAL A 486 9.08 0.82 10.16
N LYS A 487 8.22 0.76 11.17
CA LYS A 487 7.63 1.96 11.75
C LYS A 487 8.48 2.41 12.93
N GLU A 488 8.94 3.66 12.89
CA GLU A 488 9.66 4.32 13.97
C GLU A 488 8.82 5.51 14.44
N GLY A 489 8.19 5.37 15.61
CA GLY A 489 7.12 6.29 16.02
C GLY A 489 5.95 6.25 15.03
N ASN A 490 5.72 7.35 14.30
CA ASN A 490 4.73 7.42 13.21
C ASN A 490 5.37 7.41 11.80
N ALA A 491 6.69 7.49 11.72
CA ALA A 491 7.42 7.53 10.46
C ALA A 491 7.73 6.11 9.95
N LEU A 492 7.90 6.01 8.64
CA LEU A 492 8.32 4.82 7.92
C LEU A 492 9.80 4.96 7.59
N LYS A 493 10.60 3.98 7.97
CA LYS A 493 12.03 3.90 7.70
C LYS A 493 12.33 2.66 6.86
N PRO A 494 13.16 2.77 5.80
CA PRO A 494 13.57 1.61 5.03
C PRO A 494 14.52 0.73 5.85
N THR A 495 14.48 -0.58 5.61
CA THR A 495 15.46 -1.54 6.14
C THR A 495 16.60 -1.75 5.15
N GLU A 496 17.68 -2.42 5.58
CA GLU A 496 18.79 -2.78 4.68
C GLU A 496 18.30 -3.60 3.48
N ALA A 497 17.38 -4.55 3.72
CA ALA A 497 16.76 -5.33 2.66
C ALA A 497 15.97 -4.46 1.65
N ALA A 498 15.45 -3.30 2.06
CA ALA A 498 14.83 -2.38 1.11
C ALA A 498 15.88 -1.72 0.21
N TYR A 499 17.00 -1.27 0.76
CA TYR A 499 18.10 -0.71 -0.04
C TYR A 499 18.64 -1.73 -1.03
N GLU A 500 19.00 -2.94 -0.55
CA GLU A 500 19.51 -4.02 -1.40
C GLU A 500 18.55 -4.36 -2.55
N LEU A 501 17.25 -4.47 -2.25
CA LEU A 501 16.24 -4.75 -3.27
C LEU A 501 16.12 -3.62 -4.28
N ILE A 502 16.04 -2.37 -3.82
CA ILE A 502 15.83 -1.22 -4.71
C ILE A 502 17.05 -0.99 -5.58
N ASP A 503 18.28 -1.11 -5.06
CA ASP A 503 19.50 -0.94 -5.86
C ASP A 503 19.65 -2.06 -6.90
N TYR A 504 19.29 -3.28 -6.52
CA TYR A 504 19.25 -4.40 -7.44
C TYR A 504 18.23 -4.18 -8.58
N LEU A 505 17.00 -3.81 -8.22
CA LEU A 505 15.94 -3.59 -9.19
C LEU A 505 16.25 -2.38 -10.08
N ASP A 506 16.77 -1.29 -9.53
CA ASP A 506 17.13 -0.11 -10.32
C ASP A 506 18.22 -0.42 -11.35
N LYS A 507 19.19 -1.28 -10.99
CA LYS A 507 20.27 -1.68 -11.90
C LYS A 507 19.83 -2.68 -12.99
N LYS A 508 19.00 -3.68 -12.66
CA LYS A 508 18.68 -4.79 -13.58
C LYS A 508 17.26 -4.77 -14.15
N TYR A 509 16.31 -4.24 -13.40
CA TYR A 509 14.88 -4.27 -13.70
C TYR A 509 14.23 -2.91 -13.41
N ASN A 510 14.87 -1.81 -13.84
CA ASN A 510 14.45 -0.44 -13.51
C ASN A 510 12.96 -0.20 -13.80
N TRP A 511 12.43 -0.79 -14.87
CA TRP A 511 11.02 -0.71 -15.24
C TRP A 511 10.04 -1.13 -14.13
N VAL A 512 10.46 -2.01 -13.20
CA VAL A 512 9.64 -2.48 -12.07
C VAL A 512 9.50 -1.41 -11.00
N VAL A 513 10.52 -0.57 -10.84
CA VAL A 513 10.57 0.50 -9.83
C VAL A 513 10.34 1.88 -10.45
N ASP A 514 10.09 1.96 -11.75
CA ASP A 514 9.75 3.19 -12.47
C ASP A 514 8.32 3.64 -12.16
N TYR A 515 8.19 4.88 -11.71
CA TYR A 515 6.90 5.46 -11.30
C TYR A 515 5.97 5.64 -12.48
N ASP A 516 6.48 6.15 -13.60
CA ASP A 516 5.67 6.43 -14.78
C ASP A 516 5.21 5.13 -15.46
N PHE A 517 6.06 4.10 -15.51
CA PHE A 517 5.67 2.78 -15.97
C PHE A 517 4.56 2.20 -15.10
N THR A 518 4.69 2.29 -13.78
CA THR A 518 3.69 1.78 -12.85
C THR A 518 2.35 2.51 -13.04
N LYS A 519 2.38 3.84 -13.19
CA LYS A 519 1.19 4.65 -13.49
C LYS A 519 0.53 4.24 -14.81
N ARG A 520 1.30 4.15 -15.90
CA ARG A 520 0.81 3.72 -17.23
C ARG A 520 0.19 2.33 -17.18
N MET A 521 0.74 1.42 -16.36
CA MET A 521 0.17 0.08 -16.16
C MET A 521 -1.17 0.12 -15.44
N GLU A 522 -1.34 0.97 -14.43
CA GLU A 522 -2.66 1.13 -13.80
C GLU A 522 -3.67 1.79 -14.76
N GLU A 523 -3.27 2.80 -15.55
CA GLU A 523 -4.09 3.40 -16.61
C GLU A 523 -4.47 2.39 -17.71
N PHE A 524 -3.57 1.47 -18.05
CA PHE A 524 -3.86 0.38 -18.99
C PHE A 524 -5.04 -0.45 -18.50
N LEU A 525 -5.07 -0.80 -17.21
CA LEU A 525 -6.18 -1.55 -16.62
C LEU A 525 -7.49 -0.75 -16.63
N ASP A 526 -7.44 0.58 -16.52
CA ASP A 526 -8.61 1.44 -16.68
C ASP A 526 -9.14 1.39 -18.14
N TYR A 527 -8.25 1.32 -19.14
CA TYR A 527 -8.66 1.11 -20.54
C TYR A 527 -9.22 -0.29 -20.82
N VAL A 528 -8.71 -1.32 -20.13
CA VAL A 528 -9.27 -2.67 -20.19
C VAL A 528 -10.69 -2.68 -19.62
N GLU A 529 -10.90 -1.99 -18.49
CA GLU A 529 -12.22 -1.84 -17.88
C GLU A 529 -13.25 -1.20 -18.83
N GLN A 530 -12.79 -0.26 -19.67
CA GLN A 530 -13.61 0.40 -20.70
C GLN A 530 -13.73 -0.41 -21.99
N LYS A 531 -13.21 -1.64 -22.04
CA LYS A 531 -13.14 -2.49 -23.24
C LYS A 531 -12.38 -1.84 -24.41
N LYS A 532 -11.49 -0.89 -24.12
CA LYS A 532 -10.64 -0.19 -25.12
C LYS A 532 -9.33 -0.92 -25.39
N LYS A 533 -8.89 -1.80 -24.49
CA LYS A 533 -7.69 -2.63 -24.63
C LYS A 533 -7.93 -4.04 -24.13
N ASN A 534 -7.15 -5.00 -24.62
CA ASN A 534 -7.21 -6.38 -24.15
C ASN A 534 -6.28 -6.60 -22.95
N TRP A 535 -6.76 -7.22 -21.89
CA TRP A 535 -5.94 -7.50 -20.70
C TRP A 535 -4.75 -8.43 -20.98
N LYS A 536 -4.81 -9.27 -22.02
CA LYS A 536 -3.67 -10.12 -22.39
C LYS A 536 -2.50 -9.31 -22.95
N GLU A 537 -2.76 -8.17 -23.60
CA GLU A 537 -1.71 -7.26 -24.05
C GLU A 537 -0.94 -6.67 -22.86
N PHE A 538 -1.66 -6.28 -21.80
CA PHE A 538 -1.06 -5.84 -20.54
C PHE A 538 -0.12 -6.91 -19.97
N VAL A 539 -0.60 -8.15 -19.88
CA VAL A 539 0.16 -9.27 -19.34
C VAL A 539 1.37 -9.61 -20.21
N LYS A 540 1.20 -9.58 -21.54
CA LYS A 540 2.28 -9.81 -22.51
C LYS A 540 3.42 -8.82 -22.33
N GLN A 541 3.11 -7.52 -22.24
CA GLN A 541 4.12 -6.47 -22.04
C GLN A 541 4.92 -6.68 -20.76
N LEU A 542 4.25 -7.04 -19.66
CA LEU A 542 4.94 -7.34 -18.40
C LEU A 542 5.82 -8.58 -18.53
N TYR A 543 5.31 -9.65 -19.16
CA TYR A 543 6.07 -10.87 -19.35
C TYR A 543 7.33 -10.64 -20.19
N GLU A 544 7.22 -9.95 -21.33
CA GLU A 544 8.36 -9.61 -22.19
C GLU A 544 9.43 -8.81 -21.44
N LYS A 545 9.01 -7.83 -20.61
CA LYS A 545 9.93 -7.05 -19.76
C LYS A 545 10.62 -7.88 -18.69
N THR A 546 9.98 -8.93 -18.17
CA THR A 546 10.66 -9.88 -17.26
C THR A 546 11.71 -10.73 -17.99
N GLN A 547 11.52 -11.00 -19.29
CA GLN A 547 12.45 -11.78 -20.09
C GLN A 547 13.61 -10.96 -20.67
N SER A 548 13.39 -9.67 -20.98
CA SER A 548 14.39 -8.81 -21.64
C SER A 548 15.62 -8.51 -20.78
N SER A 549 15.46 -8.50 -19.45
CA SER A 549 16.57 -8.30 -18.49
C SER A 549 17.31 -9.60 -18.13
N THR A 550 16.83 -10.75 -18.61
CA THR A 550 17.48 -12.07 -18.43
C THR A 550 18.56 -12.38 -19.46
N LYS A 551 19.11 -11.36 -20.16
CA LYS A 551 20.42 -11.54 -20.81
C LYS A 551 21.38 -12.03 -19.72
N SER A 552 21.83 -13.27 -19.91
CA SER A 552 22.45 -14.11 -18.89
C SER A 552 23.49 -13.33 -18.12
N VAL A 553 23.34 -13.22 -16.80
CA VAL A 553 24.40 -12.64 -15.98
C VAL A 553 25.30 -13.78 -15.53
N ILE A 554 26.59 -13.64 -15.79
CA ILE A 554 27.60 -14.62 -15.34
C ILE A 554 27.59 -14.61 -13.82
N SER A 555 27.12 -15.70 -13.22
CA SER A 555 27.18 -15.83 -11.77
C SER A 555 28.64 -15.98 -11.33
N LYS A 556 29.01 -15.42 -10.17
CA LYS A 556 30.37 -15.55 -9.61
C LYS A 556 30.86 -17.01 -9.58
N LYS A 557 29.98 -17.96 -9.23
CA LYS A 557 30.32 -19.41 -9.25
C LYS A 557 30.64 -19.95 -10.64
N MET A 558 29.95 -19.48 -11.66
CA MET A 558 30.19 -19.88 -13.05
C MET A 558 31.53 -19.32 -13.54
N LEU A 559 31.82 -18.07 -13.19
CA LEU A 559 33.08 -17.41 -13.48
C LEU A 559 34.26 -18.09 -12.78
N ASP A 560 34.17 -18.31 -11.46
CA ASP A 560 35.20 -18.98 -10.68
C ASP A 560 35.48 -20.40 -11.23
N TYR A 561 34.44 -21.11 -11.65
CA TYR A 561 34.59 -22.45 -12.24
C TYR A 561 35.22 -22.43 -13.63
N ALA A 562 34.85 -21.47 -14.48
CA ALA A 562 35.50 -21.29 -15.78
C ALA A 562 36.98 -20.92 -15.62
N LEU A 563 37.31 -20.02 -14.69
CA LEU A 563 38.69 -19.62 -14.40
C LEU A 563 39.55 -20.78 -13.88
N ASP A 564 38.98 -21.64 -13.03
CA ASP A 564 39.67 -22.85 -12.56
C ASP A 564 39.96 -23.84 -13.71
N LEU A 565 38.97 -24.08 -14.59
CA LEU A 565 39.16 -24.91 -15.79
C LEU A 565 40.18 -24.29 -16.76
N ALA A 566 40.12 -22.98 -16.98
CA ALA A 566 41.06 -22.25 -17.82
C ALA A 566 42.50 -22.38 -17.31
N LYS A 567 42.71 -22.17 -16.01
CA LYS A 567 44.01 -22.37 -15.36
C LYS A 567 44.51 -23.81 -15.49
N LYS A 568 43.61 -24.79 -15.31
CA LYS A 568 43.96 -26.21 -15.36
C LYS A 568 44.31 -26.72 -16.76
N HIS A 569 43.67 -26.18 -17.79
CA HIS A 569 43.90 -26.53 -19.18
C HIS A 569 44.85 -25.57 -19.92
N GLY A 570 45.46 -24.61 -19.22
CA GLY A 570 46.38 -23.63 -19.81
C GLY A 570 45.72 -22.75 -20.88
N LYS A 571 44.43 -22.43 -20.73
CA LYS A 571 43.66 -21.62 -21.67
C LYS A 571 43.48 -20.20 -21.10
N ASP A 572 43.62 -19.20 -21.95
CA ASP A 572 43.17 -17.85 -21.63
C ASP A 572 41.68 -17.71 -21.97
N ILE A 573 40.92 -17.13 -21.06
CA ILE A 573 39.48 -16.88 -21.21
C ILE A 573 39.12 -15.40 -20.98
N SER A 574 40.12 -14.52 -20.93
CA SER A 574 39.96 -13.06 -20.79
C SER A 574 38.93 -12.50 -21.78
N ASP A 575 38.99 -12.91 -23.05
CA ASP A 575 38.09 -12.46 -24.13
C ASP A 575 36.63 -12.97 -24.04
N ILE A 576 36.38 -13.97 -23.20
CA ILE A 576 35.06 -14.56 -23.02
C ILE A 576 34.51 -14.37 -21.61
N ILE A 577 35.27 -13.72 -20.73
CA ILE A 577 35.01 -13.62 -19.29
C ILE A 577 33.70 -12.89 -18.96
N ASP A 578 33.28 -11.99 -19.85
CA ASP A 578 32.05 -11.20 -19.76
C ASP A 578 30.94 -11.70 -20.69
N ASN A 579 31.17 -12.79 -21.45
CA ASN A 579 30.19 -13.39 -22.35
C ASN A 579 29.66 -14.73 -21.81
N PRO A 580 28.43 -14.77 -21.27
CA PRO A 580 27.89 -15.95 -20.57
C PRO A 580 27.68 -17.18 -21.44
N GLU A 581 27.33 -16.99 -22.72
CA GLU A 581 27.14 -18.11 -23.65
C GLU A 581 28.47 -18.76 -24.00
N LYS A 582 29.47 -17.92 -24.31
CA LYS A 582 30.84 -18.40 -24.58
C LYS A 582 31.47 -19.05 -23.36
N LEU A 583 31.25 -18.48 -22.17
CA LEU A 583 31.75 -19.05 -20.91
C LEU A 583 31.09 -20.40 -20.60
N LYS A 584 29.80 -20.57 -20.92
CA LYS A 584 29.10 -21.85 -20.78
C LYS A 584 29.63 -22.90 -21.76
N GLN A 585 29.83 -22.52 -23.02
CA GLN A 585 30.42 -23.41 -24.03
C GLN A 585 31.84 -23.84 -23.63
N PHE A 586 32.65 -22.91 -23.12
CA PHE A 586 33.99 -23.20 -22.60
C PHE A 586 33.95 -24.24 -21.48
N ILE A 587 33.09 -24.04 -20.47
CA ILE A 587 32.90 -24.98 -19.37
C ILE A 587 32.45 -26.35 -19.90
N ASP A 588 31.48 -26.40 -20.82
CA ASP A 588 30.96 -27.66 -21.34
C ASP A 588 31.99 -28.46 -22.15
N GLN A 589 32.92 -27.78 -22.82
CA GLN A 589 34.01 -28.41 -23.57
C GLN A 589 35.16 -28.90 -22.67
N HIS A 590 35.43 -28.21 -21.56
CA HIS A 590 36.61 -28.46 -20.73
C HIS A 590 36.27 -29.11 -19.38
N LYS A 591 35.00 -29.35 -19.07
CA LYS A 591 34.61 -30.08 -17.86
C LYS A 591 35.14 -31.52 -17.92
N GLU A 592 35.81 -31.94 -16.87
CA GLU A 592 36.28 -33.32 -16.76
C GLU A 592 35.11 -34.29 -16.66
N THR A 593 35.07 -35.26 -17.58
CA THR A 593 34.08 -36.34 -17.62
C THR A 593 34.52 -37.58 -16.84
N LYS A 594 35.82 -37.72 -16.53
CA LYS A 594 36.37 -38.83 -15.76
C LYS A 594 36.34 -38.56 -14.24
N PRO A 595 36.01 -39.56 -13.40
CA PRO A 595 36.17 -39.49 -11.95
C PRO A 595 37.61 -39.19 -11.53
N THR A 596 37.79 -38.45 -10.43
CA THR A 596 39.12 -38.30 -9.81
C THR A 596 39.52 -39.58 -9.06
N ASP A 597 40.82 -39.85 -8.91
CA ASP A 597 41.32 -41.02 -8.16
C ASP A 597 40.77 -41.09 -6.74
N LYS A 598 40.58 -39.92 -6.09
CA LYS A 598 39.93 -39.84 -4.77
C LYS A 598 38.47 -40.30 -4.80
N GLN A 599 37.72 -39.98 -5.86
CA GLN A 599 36.34 -40.46 -6.01
C GLN A 599 36.31 -41.97 -6.28
N ILE A 600 37.23 -42.48 -7.09
CA ILE A 600 37.36 -43.92 -7.36
C ILE A 600 37.71 -44.69 -6.08
N ALA A 601 38.76 -44.26 -5.36
CA ALA A 601 39.17 -44.87 -4.10
C ALA A 601 38.05 -44.82 -3.05
N TYR A 602 37.33 -43.70 -2.97
CA TYR A 602 36.22 -43.55 -2.04
C TYR A 602 35.00 -44.40 -2.42
N ALA A 603 34.70 -44.54 -3.71
CA ALA A 603 33.65 -45.43 -4.19
C ALA A 603 33.98 -46.90 -3.89
N ARG A 604 35.23 -47.33 -4.11
CA ARG A 604 35.72 -48.68 -3.77
C ARG A 604 35.59 -48.96 -2.27
N SER A 605 36.04 -48.04 -1.42
CA SER A 605 35.88 -48.18 0.05
C SER A 605 34.42 -48.23 0.49
N LEU A 606 33.52 -47.51 -0.18
CA LEU A 606 32.08 -47.59 0.10
C LEU A 606 31.47 -48.92 -0.38
N SER A 607 31.93 -49.45 -1.51
CA SER A 607 31.50 -50.76 -2.04
C SER A 607 31.83 -51.86 -1.04
N GLU A 608 33.08 -51.91 -0.57
CA GLU A 608 33.52 -52.85 0.47
C GLU A 608 32.69 -52.74 1.75
N LYS A 609 32.40 -51.52 2.22
CA LYS A 609 31.66 -51.30 3.47
C LYS A 609 30.17 -51.59 3.38
N THR A 610 29.58 -51.53 2.19
CA THR A 610 28.13 -51.67 2.01
C THR A 610 27.73 -52.97 1.32
N GLY A 611 28.69 -53.70 0.75
CA GLY A 611 28.44 -54.87 -0.09
C GLY A 611 27.78 -54.53 -1.44
N LEU A 612 27.63 -53.24 -1.78
CA LEU A 612 27.05 -52.82 -3.05
C LEU A 612 28.06 -53.02 -4.18
N GLU A 613 27.63 -53.69 -5.24
CA GLU A 613 28.43 -53.85 -6.45
C GLU A 613 28.77 -52.48 -7.06
N LEU A 614 30.04 -52.32 -7.44
CA LEU A 614 30.59 -51.13 -8.09
C LEU A 614 31.00 -51.47 -9.52
N PRO A 615 30.10 -51.27 -10.51
CA PRO A 615 30.38 -51.57 -11.91
C PRO A 615 31.57 -50.77 -12.47
N GLU A 616 32.32 -51.35 -13.41
CA GLU A 616 33.47 -50.66 -14.03
C GLU A 616 33.05 -49.41 -14.83
N ASP A 617 31.87 -49.41 -15.46
CA ASP A 617 31.38 -48.26 -16.22
C ASP A 617 31.10 -47.04 -15.33
N VAL A 618 30.84 -47.27 -14.03
CA VAL A 618 30.70 -46.23 -13.00
C VAL A 618 32.06 -45.61 -12.68
N LEU A 619 33.16 -46.36 -12.78
CA LEU A 619 34.51 -45.87 -12.51
C LEU A 619 35.07 -44.98 -13.63
N GLN A 620 34.44 -44.99 -14.81
CA GLN A 620 34.89 -44.22 -15.97
C GLN A 620 34.11 -42.91 -16.19
N ASP A 621 32.98 -42.70 -15.51
CA ASP A 621 32.12 -41.53 -15.67
C ASP A 621 31.86 -40.80 -14.32
N LYS A 622 32.20 -39.51 -14.28
CA LYS A 622 32.14 -38.65 -13.08
C LYS A 622 30.72 -38.44 -12.54
N GLU A 623 29.71 -38.44 -13.41
CA GLU A 623 28.32 -38.30 -12.98
C GLU A 623 27.75 -39.64 -12.53
N LYS A 624 28.12 -40.75 -13.19
CA LYS A 624 27.76 -42.10 -12.73
C LYS A 624 28.36 -42.40 -11.37
N ILE A 625 29.66 -42.16 -11.16
CA ILE A 625 30.32 -42.40 -9.86
C ILE A 625 29.70 -41.57 -8.75
N LYS A 626 29.31 -40.32 -9.03
CA LYS A 626 28.71 -39.42 -8.04
C LYS A 626 27.31 -39.88 -7.66
N LYS A 627 26.49 -40.31 -8.63
CA LYS A 627 25.18 -40.91 -8.37
C LYS A 627 25.31 -42.20 -7.55
N TRP A 628 26.26 -43.05 -7.93
CA TRP A 628 26.53 -44.31 -7.23
C TRP A 628 27.02 -44.06 -5.79
N ILE A 629 27.99 -43.16 -5.56
CA ILE A 629 28.49 -42.79 -4.22
C ILE A 629 27.34 -42.28 -3.34
N ASN A 630 26.42 -41.47 -3.88
CA ASN A 630 25.28 -40.98 -3.12
C ASN A 630 24.29 -42.09 -2.75
N LYS A 631 24.09 -43.08 -3.63
CA LYS A 631 23.31 -44.28 -3.32
C LYS A 631 24.00 -45.11 -2.24
N ALA A 632 25.29 -45.40 -2.40
CA ALA A 632 26.08 -46.18 -1.44
C ALA A 632 26.16 -45.52 -0.07
N LYS A 633 26.27 -44.19 0.01
CA LYS A 633 26.19 -43.45 1.28
C LYS A 633 24.86 -43.64 1.99
N LYS A 634 23.75 -43.59 1.26
CA LYS A 634 22.41 -43.80 1.85
C LYS A 634 22.29 -45.22 2.39
N GLU A 635 22.82 -46.20 1.67
CA GLU A 635 22.80 -47.59 2.12
C GLU A 635 23.69 -47.81 3.35
N ALA A 636 24.90 -47.24 3.36
CA ALA A 636 25.80 -47.24 4.52
C ALA A 636 25.15 -46.62 5.76
N MET A 637 24.29 -45.61 5.59
CA MET A 637 23.61 -44.93 6.69
C MET A 637 22.48 -45.74 7.31
N LYS A 638 21.88 -46.70 6.59
CA LYS A 638 20.79 -47.53 7.14
C LYS A 638 21.24 -48.41 8.31
N ASN A 639 22.47 -48.89 8.25
CA ASN A 639 23.05 -49.79 9.25
C ASN A 639 24.10 -49.08 10.13
N TYR A 640 24.18 -47.75 10.08
CA TYR A 640 25.20 -46.98 10.77
C TYR A 640 24.89 -46.84 12.27
N GLN A 641 25.79 -47.33 13.11
CA GLN A 641 25.76 -47.11 14.55
C GLN A 641 26.79 -46.03 14.94
N LEU A 642 26.37 -45.10 15.81
CA LEU A 642 27.27 -44.09 16.37
C LEU A 642 28.35 -44.77 17.21
N SER A 643 29.60 -44.37 17.05
CA SER A 643 30.69 -44.84 17.90
C SER A 643 30.57 -44.27 19.32
N GLU A 644 31.16 -44.96 20.31
CA GLU A 644 31.18 -44.47 21.69
C GLU A 644 31.78 -43.07 21.82
N LYS A 645 32.78 -42.73 21.00
CA LYS A 645 33.33 -41.36 20.93
C LYS A 645 32.30 -40.34 20.42
N GLN A 646 31.49 -40.69 19.43
CA GLN A 646 30.43 -39.81 18.91
C GLN A 646 29.30 -39.63 19.93
N LYS A 647 28.89 -40.71 20.60
CA LYS A 647 27.92 -40.66 21.69
C LYS A 647 28.41 -39.77 22.83
N ALA A 648 29.67 -39.94 23.27
CA ALA A 648 30.28 -39.12 24.32
C ALA A 648 30.29 -37.61 23.97
N VAL A 649 30.56 -37.25 22.70
CA VAL A 649 30.53 -35.85 22.26
C VAL A 649 29.10 -35.28 22.27
N LEU A 650 28.10 -36.08 21.90
CA LEU A 650 26.69 -35.68 21.96
C LEU A 650 26.23 -35.46 23.41
N ILE A 651 26.56 -36.40 24.31
CA ILE A 651 26.25 -36.31 25.75
C ILE A 651 26.86 -35.04 26.34
N LYS A 652 28.17 -34.81 26.11
CA LYS A 652 28.88 -33.64 26.61
C LYS A 652 28.29 -32.29 26.18
N ASN A 653 27.49 -32.27 25.11
CA ASN A 653 26.87 -31.04 24.57
C ASN A 653 25.35 -31.01 24.74
N GLY A 654 24.77 -31.85 25.61
CA GLY A 654 23.32 -31.89 25.87
C GLY A 654 22.50 -32.27 24.63
N LYS A 655 22.98 -33.29 23.88
CA LYS A 655 22.40 -33.78 22.63
C LYS A 655 22.10 -35.28 22.67
N GLU A 656 21.80 -35.81 23.85
CA GLU A 656 21.50 -37.22 24.11
C GLU A 656 20.33 -37.73 23.25
N GLU A 657 19.35 -36.86 22.98
CA GLU A 657 18.19 -37.15 22.14
C GLU A 657 18.54 -37.55 20.70
N LEU A 658 19.76 -37.24 20.25
CA LEU A 658 20.24 -37.56 18.91
C LEU A 658 20.92 -38.94 18.83
N ILE A 659 21.21 -39.59 19.97
CA ILE A 659 21.91 -40.90 19.99
C ILE A 659 21.07 -41.98 19.29
N SER A 660 19.75 -41.95 19.45
CA SER A 660 18.82 -42.87 18.79
C SER A 660 18.54 -42.50 17.32
N GLN A 661 19.13 -41.42 16.80
CA GLN A 661 18.89 -40.89 15.45
C GLN A 661 20.22 -40.63 14.71
N PRO A 662 20.93 -41.67 14.25
CA PRO A 662 22.30 -41.56 13.74
C PRO A 662 22.49 -40.53 12.62
N GLU A 663 21.51 -40.38 11.71
CA GLU A 663 21.58 -39.36 10.66
C GLU A 663 21.56 -37.92 11.20
N LYS A 664 20.71 -37.66 12.20
CA LYS A 664 20.58 -36.32 12.81
C LYS A 664 21.78 -36.04 13.72
N ALA A 665 22.25 -37.04 14.45
CA ALA A 665 23.48 -36.99 15.22
C ALA A 665 24.69 -36.64 14.35
N LEU A 666 24.89 -37.31 13.22
CA LEU A 666 26.03 -37.04 12.32
C LEU A 666 25.96 -35.65 11.69
N LYS A 667 24.77 -35.17 11.30
CA LYS A 667 24.60 -33.78 10.82
C LYS A 667 24.98 -32.76 11.88
N TRP A 668 24.54 -32.99 13.12
CA TRP A 668 24.86 -32.10 14.23
C TRP A 668 26.37 -32.13 14.54
N LEU A 669 26.97 -33.32 14.68
CA LEU A 669 28.40 -33.49 14.94
C LEU A 669 29.26 -32.82 13.86
N ASN A 670 28.92 -32.99 12.58
CA ASN A 670 29.63 -32.34 11.47
C ASN A 670 29.54 -30.81 11.57
N SER A 671 28.38 -30.25 11.90
CA SER A 671 28.25 -28.81 12.13
C SER A 671 29.06 -28.34 13.34
N TYR A 672 29.08 -29.11 14.42
CA TYR A 672 29.81 -28.81 15.65
C TYR A 672 31.32 -28.75 15.41
N PHE A 673 31.91 -29.79 14.78
CA PHE A 673 33.34 -29.83 14.49
C PHE A 673 33.76 -28.80 13.43
N ARG A 674 32.89 -28.49 12.45
CA ARG A 674 33.19 -27.48 11.42
C ARG A 674 33.21 -26.05 11.99
N LYS A 675 32.36 -25.74 12.97
CA LYS A 675 32.43 -24.46 13.71
C LYS A 675 33.71 -24.36 14.53
N ARG A 676 34.17 -25.49 15.10
CA ARG A 676 35.41 -25.57 15.88
C ARG A 676 36.70 -25.54 15.06
N ARG A 677 36.68 -25.87 13.77
CA ARG A 677 37.82 -25.73 12.85
C ARG A 677 37.93 -24.32 12.23
N LYS A 678 36.88 -23.51 12.36
CA LYS A 678 36.82 -22.12 11.85
C LYS A 678 37.14 -21.08 12.93
N LYS A 679 37.01 -21.46 14.20
CA LYS A 679 37.69 -20.82 15.33
C LYS A 679 39.06 -21.45 15.47
#